data_AF-A0A9P8JMS1-F1
#
_entry.id   AF-A0A9P8JMS1-F1
#
_cell.length_a   1.000
_cell.length_b   1.000
_cell.length_c   1.000
_cell.angle_alpha   90.00
_cell.angle_beta   90.00
_cell.angle_gamma   90.00
#
_symmetry.space_group_name_H-M   'P 1'
#
loop_
_entity.id
_entity.type
_entity.pdbx_description
1 polymer ?
#
loop_
_entity_poly.entity_id
_entity_poly.type
_entity_poly.pdbx_seq_one_letter_code
_entity_poly.pdbx_strand_id
1 'polypeptide(L)'
;VRNFVLDIRQIPPGVANCLHWQVAQGTSLQNIVFEMTEGGDDNQQMGVFMDNGSALYLEDLIFNGGSVGFFSGNQQFTCRNLTFNNCQTAIYQNWNWMFSYKDIVINNAQVGINMTQGGEVITTGSMVLQDATMNNVEIGIVTTFSSNSTPTSAGTFIMDNVNFVDTPIAVQLSPSNATLLEGNQRVGSWVQGRVYTAYESSYEENNITCYGPAASYSRVQQVIDPAPKASSLLNADGSVFSRSRPQYEGVPVENFISIKTYGCAGDGVTDDTACVQSFLNSIQPDQVAYIDYGAYVIRDTINFPIPIRVQGELWPYFMVDGSSSTFSDQNNPQPAFRVGEPGQIGDIELVELIFETLGPAPGAIMIEWNLAQSSPGSAAMFDVHWRIGGTNGTQMQSNNCPTTPNTPTTPNPDCFGSFLLLHITKTASMYMSNNWGWVSDHEMDLSDHNQIDIYNGRGVLVESQGPVWMVGTSFEHSMLYNYQFASANEIYVSAIQTETAYMQNNPNAIVPYPPKSDWNDPDFSNCFTSNCPKTWGLRIFNSTYIFVYGAGMYSFFNNYDSGCLATTNCQQNMSIPGASLFTGGGISGSGAYELVDDYQPSVFFSKFNFYNSYDPTYGHVQYVNESVAVTNGYAITNDDSVTISVDTTNIWPNGGPGRPSVRLISDNTYTHGLFVLDLTHMPYGCGTWPAFWLLGPNWPANGEIDIIEGVHTSETNTVSMHTSANCTIAGSGQTGLFTNANCDEAANSNSGCGSMANDTITPNNYGQGLSDNDGGVYITEWTSAYVRVWFFPRDNIPSSVTDGSPDVSEFGLPMANFQDSCDIDSHFANHSIIINTDFCGAWAGFAYSNFPNCPLTSGANGYDSCVDFVGNNPQNFTQAYWEINSIRVYQLPVN
;
A
#
# COMPACT_ATOMS: atom_id res chain seq x y z
N VAL A 1 29.19 -8.25 15.19
CA VAL A 1 29.86 -8.02 16.50
C VAL A 1 28.81 -7.64 17.52
N ARG A 2 28.83 -8.20 18.73
CA ARG A 2 27.75 -7.96 19.71
C ARG A 2 28.25 -7.92 21.15
N ASN A 3 27.62 -7.11 22.00
CA ASN A 3 27.82 -7.07 23.47
C ASN A 3 29.21 -6.55 23.92
N PHE A 4 29.62 -5.37 23.47
CA PHE A 4 30.92 -4.76 23.82
C PHE A 4 30.80 -3.32 24.30
N VAL A 5 31.80 -2.90 25.09
CA VAL A 5 32.14 -1.48 25.27
C VAL A 5 33.48 -1.25 24.58
N LEU A 6 33.52 -0.37 23.59
CA LEU A 6 34.72 0.01 22.86
C LEU A 6 35.15 1.42 23.29
N ASP A 7 36.22 1.50 24.09
CA ASP A 7 36.67 2.74 24.74
C ASP A 7 38.02 3.22 24.19
N ILE A 8 38.01 4.39 23.56
CA ILE A 8 39.19 5.06 23.00
C ILE A 8 39.53 6.38 23.71
N ARG A 9 38.95 6.66 24.88
CA ARG A 9 39.19 7.91 25.65
C ARG A 9 40.63 8.10 26.11
N GLN A 10 41.42 7.03 26.19
CA GLN A 10 42.83 7.10 26.54
C GLN A 10 43.74 7.43 25.34
N ILE A 11 43.21 7.39 24.12
CA ILE A 11 43.96 7.79 22.93
C ILE A 11 44.01 9.32 22.91
N PRO A 12 45.19 9.95 22.75
CA PRO A 12 45.31 11.40 22.66
C PRO A 12 44.40 12.01 21.58
N PRO A 13 43.93 13.27 21.73
CA PRO A 13 43.13 13.95 20.72
C PRO A 13 43.79 13.90 19.33
N GLY A 14 43.05 13.36 18.37
CA GLY A 14 43.52 13.07 17.00
C GLY A 14 42.58 12.07 16.31
N VAL A 15 43.01 11.54 15.17
CA VAL A 15 42.23 10.55 14.40
C VAL A 15 42.33 9.17 15.04
N ALA A 16 41.21 8.67 15.57
CA ALA A 16 41.08 7.30 16.06
C ALA A 16 39.62 6.85 15.95
N ASN A 17 39.40 5.59 15.58
CA ASN A 17 38.06 5.04 15.42
C ASN A 17 37.90 3.81 16.33
N CYS A 18 36.75 3.64 17.00
CA CYS A 18 36.52 2.44 17.80
C CYS A 18 36.39 1.18 16.93
N LEU A 19 35.72 1.30 15.78
CA LEU A 19 35.45 0.19 14.86
C LEU A 19 35.53 0.65 13.40
N HIS A 20 36.26 -0.11 12.57
CA HIS A 20 36.14 -0.06 11.11
C HIS A 20 35.14 -1.13 10.66
N TRP A 21 34.02 -0.73 10.05
CA TRP A 21 32.91 -1.62 9.71
C TRP A 21 32.62 -1.62 8.21
N GLN A 22 33.62 -2.03 7.41
CA GLN A 22 33.52 -2.20 5.96
C GLN A 22 33.03 -3.62 5.63
N VAL A 23 31.73 -3.78 5.45
CA VAL A 23 31.05 -5.09 5.37
C VAL A 23 29.99 -5.15 4.27
N ALA A 24 29.49 -6.36 4.00
CA ALA A 24 28.39 -6.66 3.08
C ALA A 24 27.18 -7.30 3.81
N GLN A 25 26.23 -7.88 3.09
CA GLN A 25 25.04 -8.55 3.63
C GLN A 25 25.41 -9.72 4.57
N GLY A 26 24.44 -10.19 5.37
CA GLY A 26 24.69 -11.24 6.37
C GLY A 26 25.62 -10.78 7.49
N THR A 27 25.58 -9.50 7.86
CA THR A 27 26.39 -8.96 8.97
C THR A 27 25.54 -8.10 9.89
N SER A 28 25.89 -8.04 11.17
CA SER A 28 25.21 -7.18 12.15
C SER A 28 26.13 -6.63 13.24
N LEU A 29 25.80 -5.43 13.72
CA LEU A 29 26.20 -4.92 15.02
C LEU A 29 24.98 -4.90 15.93
N GLN A 30 25.14 -5.31 17.19
CA GLN A 30 24.07 -5.32 18.19
C GLN A 30 24.64 -5.05 19.59
N ASN A 31 23.99 -4.18 20.38
CA ASN A 31 24.33 -3.96 21.79
C ASN A 31 25.81 -3.59 22.00
N ILE A 32 26.25 -2.47 21.42
CA ILE A 32 27.62 -1.96 21.56
C ILE A 32 27.59 -0.53 22.07
N VAL A 33 28.42 -0.23 23.08
CA VAL A 33 28.67 1.12 23.57
C VAL A 33 30.04 1.60 23.06
N PHE A 34 30.07 2.77 22.44
CA PHE A 34 31.27 3.43 21.94
C PHE A 34 31.61 4.60 22.85
N GLU A 35 32.76 4.54 23.54
CA GLU A 35 33.22 5.54 24.49
C GLU A 35 34.38 6.35 23.89
N MET A 36 34.12 7.64 23.66
CA MET A 36 35.06 8.58 23.05
C MET A 36 35.21 9.83 23.91
N THR A 37 36.22 10.64 23.62
CA THR A 37 36.47 11.91 24.31
C THR A 37 35.37 12.91 23.92
N GLU A 38 34.82 13.65 24.89
CA GLU A 38 33.82 14.71 24.63
C GLU A 38 34.49 16.06 24.34
N GLY A 39 34.03 16.75 23.29
CA GLY A 39 34.51 18.08 22.94
C GLY A 39 35.98 18.17 22.49
N GLY A 40 36.47 19.41 22.35
CA GLY A 40 37.84 19.75 21.95
C GLY A 40 38.04 19.91 20.44
N ASP A 41 38.70 21.00 20.04
CA ASP A 41 38.92 21.36 18.62
C ASP A 41 39.83 20.37 17.88
N ASP A 42 40.74 19.71 18.60
CA ASP A 42 41.67 18.70 18.04
C ASP A 42 41.10 17.28 18.03
N ASN A 43 39.89 17.07 18.57
CA ASN A 43 39.27 15.76 18.65
C ASN A 43 38.70 15.35 17.27
N GLN A 44 39.20 14.24 16.73
CA GLN A 44 38.72 13.63 15.48
C GLN A 44 38.34 12.16 15.70
N GLN A 45 37.96 11.80 16.94
CA GLN A 45 37.57 10.44 17.28
C GLN A 45 36.22 10.09 16.66
N MET A 46 36.10 8.86 16.15
CA MET A 46 34.86 8.32 15.59
C MET A 46 34.45 7.01 16.28
N GLY A 47 33.14 6.80 16.46
CA GLY A 47 32.65 5.53 17.00
C GLY A 47 32.79 4.45 15.95
N VAL A 48 31.97 4.54 14.90
CA VAL A 48 32.08 3.68 13.72
C VAL A 48 32.60 4.48 12.54
N PHE A 49 33.63 3.93 11.90
CA PHE A 49 34.12 4.36 10.60
C PHE A 49 33.72 3.33 9.54
N MET A 50 32.87 3.74 8.62
CA MET A 50 32.41 2.94 7.49
C MET A 50 32.67 3.72 6.20
N ASP A 51 33.69 3.30 5.45
CA ASP A 51 34.14 3.98 4.24
C ASP A 51 33.43 3.49 2.98
N ASN A 52 33.10 2.20 2.89
CA ASN A 52 32.24 1.61 1.85
C ASN A 52 31.65 0.25 2.29
N GLY A 53 30.88 -0.39 1.40
CA GLY A 53 30.35 -1.75 1.55
C GLY A 53 29.01 -1.91 0.84
N SER A 54 28.34 -3.05 1.06
CA SER A 54 26.97 -3.34 0.58
C SER A 54 26.22 -4.17 1.62
N ALA A 55 25.92 -3.57 2.76
CA ALA A 55 25.37 -4.28 3.91
C ALA A 55 23.89 -3.99 4.13
N LEU A 56 23.30 -4.60 5.17
CA LEU A 56 21.87 -4.48 5.43
C LEU A 56 21.55 -3.91 6.80
N TYR A 57 22.33 -4.21 7.85
CA TYR A 57 21.76 -4.15 9.18
C TYR A 57 22.70 -3.86 10.35
N LEU A 58 22.24 -2.98 11.26
CA LEU A 58 22.77 -2.79 12.61
C LEU A 58 21.68 -2.28 13.55
N GLU A 59 21.81 -2.62 14.84
CA GLU A 59 20.84 -2.25 15.86
C GLU A 59 21.47 -1.99 17.23
N ASP A 60 20.75 -1.30 18.11
CA ASP A 60 21.00 -1.22 19.55
C ASP A 60 22.42 -0.71 19.89
N LEU A 61 22.80 0.45 19.37
CA LEU A 61 24.13 1.03 19.58
C LEU A 61 24.06 2.34 20.38
N ILE A 62 25.04 2.56 21.24
CA ILE A 62 25.16 3.80 22.04
C ILE A 62 26.52 4.44 21.77
N PHE A 63 26.52 5.71 21.40
CA PHE A 63 27.71 6.50 21.11
C PHE A 63 27.85 7.62 22.12
N ASN A 64 28.94 7.66 22.87
CA ASN A 64 29.22 8.68 23.88
C ASN A 64 30.47 9.48 23.49
N GLY A 65 30.31 10.78 23.25
CA GLY A 65 31.38 11.70 22.86
C GLY A 65 31.78 11.58 21.38
N GLY A 66 33.01 12.02 21.07
CA GLY A 66 33.59 11.96 19.74
C GLY A 66 33.29 13.18 18.85
N SER A 67 34.10 13.33 17.80
CA SER A 67 33.83 14.29 16.73
C SER A 67 32.67 13.81 15.87
N VAL A 68 32.66 12.52 15.55
CA VAL A 68 31.59 11.86 14.80
C VAL A 68 31.16 10.60 15.53
N GLY A 69 29.88 10.45 15.85
CA GLY A 69 29.37 9.18 16.39
C GLY A 69 29.50 8.05 15.35
N PHE A 70 28.82 8.23 14.22
CA PHE A 70 28.83 7.30 13.10
C PHE A 70 29.20 8.00 11.79
N PHE A 71 30.36 7.66 11.24
CA PHE A 71 30.77 8.03 9.89
C PHE A 71 30.29 6.94 8.93
N SER A 72 29.25 7.22 8.14
CA SER A 72 28.53 6.23 7.35
C SER A 72 28.74 6.39 5.84
N GLY A 73 29.22 5.32 5.20
CA GLY A 73 29.49 5.24 3.76
C GLY A 73 29.26 3.82 3.25
N ASN A 74 28.17 3.56 2.53
CA ASN A 74 27.82 2.21 2.04
C ASN A 74 26.81 2.33 0.89
N GLN A 75 26.64 1.30 0.06
CA GLN A 75 25.58 1.31 -0.95
C GLN A 75 24.21 1.49 -0.29
N GLN A 76 23.89 0.61 0.66
CA GLN A 76 22.69 0.68 1.45
C GLN A 76 22.87 0.21 2.89
N PHE A 77 21.95 0.59 3.77
CA PHE A 77 21.94 0.12 5.15
C PHE A 77 20.61 0.39 5.85
N THR A 78 20.26 -0.48 6.80
CA THR A 78 19.19 -0.26 7.78
C THR A 78 19.81 -0.17 9.17
N CYS A 79 19.63 0.98 9.80
CA CYS A 79 20.18 1.31 11.10
C CYS A 79 19.02 1.55 12.06
N ARG A 80 18.95 0.85 13.19
CA ARG A 80 17.88 1.12 14.15
C ARG A 80 18.30 1.17 15.61
N ASN A 81 17.50 1.85 16.44
CA ASN A 81 17.72 1.97 17.88
C ASN A 81 19.15 2.43 18.21
N LEU A 82 19.54 3.59 17.69
CA LEU A 82 20.86 4.17 17.95
C LEU A 82 20.72 5.40 18.84
N THR A 83 21.52 5.46 19.90
CA THR A 83 21.58 6.61 20.81
C THR A 83 22.92 7.31 20.69
N PHE A 84 22.92 8.62 20.50
CA PHE A 84 24.11 9.47 20.43
C PHE A 84 24.08 10.50 21.55
N ASN A 85 25.13 10.57 22.36
CA ASN A 85 25.24 11.49 23.49
C ASN A 85 26.52 12.31 23.37
N ASN A 86 26.39 13.63 23.43
CA ASN A 86 27.53 14.57 23.51
C ASN A 86 28.53 14.45 22.32
N CYS A 87 28.06 13.97 21.16
CA CYS A 87 28.84 13.98 19.92
C CYS A 87 28.87 15.40 19.34
N GLN A 88 29.96 15.80 18.66
CA GLN A 88 29.91 17.05 17.88
C GLN A 88 28.93 16.90 16.71
N THR A 89 29.14 15.87 15.88
CA THR A 89 28.17 15.39 14.88
C THR A 89 27.76 13.96 15.25
N ALA A 90 26.47 13.68 15.41
CA ALA A 90 26.04 12.32 15.72
C ALA A 90 26.22 11.38 14.52
N ILE A 91 25.68 11.73 13.36
CA ILE A 91 25.81 10.97 12.12
C ILE A 91 26.40 11.85 11.02
N TYR A 92 27.53 11.43 10.47
CA TYR A 92 28.11 12.02 9.27
C TYR A 92 27.91 11.06 8.10
N GLN A 93 26.97 11.38 7.22
CA GLN A 93 26.71 10.61 6.01
C GLN A 93 27.70 11.01 4.92
N ASN A 94 28.72 10.17 4.73
CA ASN A 94 29.80 10.39 3.78
C ASN A 94 29.36 10.10 2.33
N TRP A 95 28.72 8.97 2.08
CA TRP A 95 28.08 8.68 0.78
C TRP A 95 27.06 7.55 0.96
N ASN A 96 26.11 7.44 0.05
CA ASN A 96 25.30 6.23 -0.09
C ASN A 96 24.55 6.18 -1.42
N TRP A 97 23.84 5.07 -1.66
CA TRP A 97 22.68 5.08 -2.55
C TRP A 97 21.38 5.24 -1.75
N MET A 98 21.23 4.51 -0.63
CA MET A 98 20.04 4.61 0.24
C MET A 98 20.32 4.13 1.67
N PHE A 99 20.04 4.93 2.69
CA PHE A 99 20.05 4.48 4.09
C PHE A 99 18.68 4.66 4.74
N SER A 100 18.29 3.73 5.61
CA SER A 100 17.16 3.89 6.52
C SER A 100 17.66 3.94 7.96
N TYR A 101 17.26 4.99 8.69
CA TYR A 101 17.52 5.17 10.11
C TYR A 101 16.18 5.17 10.86
N LYS A 102 16.02 4.28 11.83
CA LYS A 102 14.79 4.16 12.64
C LYS A 102 15.08 4.16 14.14
N ASP A 103 14.19 4.70 14.97
CA ASP A 103 14.34 4.70 16.43
C ASP A 103 15.65 5.38 16.88
N ILE A 104 15.98 6.53 16.28
CA ILE A 104 17.23 7.24 16.57
C ILE A 104 17.02 8.26 17.69
N VAL A 105 17.90 8.28 18.69
CA VAL A 105 17.92 9.29 19.75
C VAL A 105 19.25 10.05 19.72
N ILE A 106 19.20 11.37 19.62
CA ILE A 106 20.38 12.22 19.64
C ILE A 106 20.25 13.23 20.78
N ASN A 107 21.24 13.29 21.67
CA ASN A 107 21.25 14.15 22.84
C ASN A 107 22.51 15.03 22.86
N ASN A 108 22.33 16.34 23.04
CA ASN A 108 23.41 17.31 23.28
C ASN A 108 24.47 17.32 22.16
N ALA A 109 24.05 17.43 20.90
CA ALA A 109 24.96 17.47 19.75
C ALA A 109 24.96 18.85 19.08
N GLN A 110 26.03 19.22 18.37
CA GLN A 110 26.00 20.41 17.51
C GLN A 110 25.18 20.11 16.25
N VAL A 111 25.48 18.98 15.60
CA VAL A 111 24.74 18.52 14.43
C VAL A 111 24.21 17.11 14.68
N GLY A 112 22.93 16.89 14.44
CA GLY A 112 22.33 15.56 14.45
C GLY A 112 22.84 14.74 13.27
N ILE A 113 22.38 15.08 12.06
CA ILE A 113 22.76 14.41 10.81
C ILE A 113 23.39 15.42 9.85
N ASN A 114 24.62 15.15 9.45
CA ASN A 114 25.31 15.89 8.40
C ASN A 114 25.32 15.07 7.11
N MET A 115 24.63 15.54 6.08
CA MET A 115 24.61 14.93 4.74
C MET A 115 25.16 15.87 3.65
N THR A 116 26.08 16.78 4.01
CA THR A 116 26.58 17.82 3.10
C THR A 116 27.78 17.40 2.24
N GLN A 117 28.22 16.14 2.35
CA GLN A 117 29.43 15.69 1.68
C GLN A 117 29.33 15.80 0.16
N GLY A 118 30.33 16.46 -0.43
CA GLY A 118 30.39 16.78 -1.88
C GLY A 118 29.78 18.14 -2.27
N GLY A 119 29.18 18.89 -1.33
CA GLY A 119 28.64 20.22 -1.61
C GLY A 119 27.46 20.16 -2.58
N GLU A 120 27.52 20.92 -3.67
CA GLU A 120 26.50 20.86 -4.74
C GLU A 120 26.62 19.59 -5.62
N VAL A 121 27.71 18.83 -5.52
CA VAL A 121 27.84 17.49 -6.14
C VAL A 121 27.65 16.44 -5.05
N ILE A 122 26.39 16.18 -4.72
CA ILE A 122 26.02 15.42 -3.53
C ILE A 122 26.42 13.95 -3.71
N THR A 123 27.08 13.40 -2.70
CA THR A 123 27.55 12.01 -2.64
C THR A 123 26.59 11.07 -1.89
N THR A 124 25.69 11.64 -1.09
CA THR A 124 24.57 10.92 -0.47
C THR A 124 23.44 10.80 -1.50
N GLY A 125 23.08 9.58 -1.89
CA GLY A 125 21.96 9.33 -2.78
C GLY A 125 20.63 9.65 -2.09
N SER A 126 20.28 8.87 -1.07
CA SER A 126 19.02 9.01 -0.35
C SER A 126 19.10 8.57 1.11
N MET A 127 18.21 9.10 1.94
CA MET A 127 18.09 8.74 3.35
C MET A 127 16.64 8.78 3.83
N VAL A 128 16.28 7.85 4.70
CA VAL A 128 15.04 7.85 5.49
C VAL A 128 15.42 7.99 6.97
N LEU A 129 14.73 8.86 7.70
CA LEU A 129 14.78 8.95 9.16
C LEU A 129 13.36 8.78 9.71
N GLN A 130 13.11 7.72 10.47
CA GLN A 130 11.80 7.39 11.03
C GLN A 130 11.85 7.24 12.54
N ASP A 131 10.79 7.67 13.24
CA ASP A 131 10.61 7.47 14.69
C ASP A 131 11.80 7.96 15.54
N ALA A 132 12.32 9.15 15.22
CA ALA A 132 13.53 9.68 15.86
C ALA A 132 13.24 10.82 16.84
N THR A 133 14.14 11.05 17.78
CA THR A 133 14.11 12.17 18.72
C THR A 133 15.47 12.87 18.78
N MET A 134 15.48 14.19 18.62
CA MET A 134 16.66 15.03 18.77
C MET A 134 16.44 16.00 19.94
N ASN A 135 17.21 15.83 21.01
CA ASN A 135 17.10 16.57 22.26
C ASN A 135 18.31 17.49 22.44
N ASN A 136 18.07 18.80 22.57
CA ASN A 136 19.12 19.81 22.77
C ASN A 136 20.23 19.70 21.70
N VAL A 137 19.82 19.65 20.43
CA VAL A 137 20.72 19.65 19.28
C VAL A 137 20.71 21.04 18.65
N GLU A 138 21.86 21.61 18.29
CA GLU A 138 21.88 22.95 17.69
C GLU A 138 21.23 22.96 16.30
N ILE A 139 21.60 22.00 15.44
CA ILE A 139 20.99 21.77 14.13
C ILE A 139 20.66 20.29 13.95
N GLY A 140 19.39 19.97 13.71
CA GLY A 140 18.92 18.60 13.51
C GLY A 140 19.56 17.94 12.30
N ILE A 141 19.23 18.43 11.09
CA ILE A 141 19.74 17.91 9.82
C ILE A 141 20.35 19.05 9.00
N VAL A 142 21.55 18.85 8.45
CA VAL A 142 22.20 19.78 7.51
C VAL A 142 22.29 19.13 6.14
N THR A 143 21.75 19.79 5.12
CA THR A 143 21.73 19.31 3.72
C THR A 143 22.26 20.34 2.74
N THR A 144 22.73 19.88 1.57
CA THR A 144 23.10 20.73 0.42
C THR A 144 22.12 20.60 -0.75
N PHE A 145 21.02 19.86 -0.56
CA PHE A 145 19.97 19.73 -1.57
C PHE A 145 19.35 21.10 -1.86
N SER A 146 19.48 21.54 -3.11
CA SER A 146 19.01 22.84 -3.58
C SER A 146 18.69 22.76 -5.07
N SER A 147 18.16 23.81 -5.69
CA SER A 147 17.94 23.85 -7.15
C SER A 147 19.21 23.57 -7.98
N ASN A 148 20.39 23.79 -7.42
CA ASN A 148 21.67 23.64 -8.10
C ASN A 148 22.35 22.29 -7.84
N SER A 149 21.84 21.49 -6.90
CA SER A 149 22.51 20.24 -6.53
C SER A 149 22.40 19.18 -7.63
N THR A 150 23.49 18.44 -7.82
CA THR A 150 23.62 17.38 -8.81
C THR A 150 24.19 16.10 -8.18
N PRO A 151 23.82 14.90 -8.68
CA PRO A 151 22.68 14.62 -9.56
C PRO A 151 21.35 15.15 -8.98
N THR A 152 20.36 15.41 -9.85
CA THR A 152 19.12 16.12 -9.43
C THR A 152 18.31 15.41 -8.33
N SER A 153 18.45 14.09 -8.23
CA SER A 153 17.82 13.25 -7.19
C SER A 153 18.74 12.93 -6.01
N ALA A 154 20.03 13.24 -6.09
CA ALA A 154 20.95 13.03 -4.98
C ALA A 154 20.61 14.00 -3.84
N GLY A 155 20.86 13.57 -2.61
CA GLY A 155 20.43 14.24 -1.39
C GLY A 155 18.94 14.07 -1.09
N THR A 156 18.26 13.08 -1.67
CA THR A 156 16.85 12.80 -1.30
C THR A 156 16.79 12.46 0.20
N PHE A 157 15.87 13.06 0.93
CA PHE A 157 15.71 12.80 2.36
C PHE A 157 14.24 12.78 2.74
N ILE A 158 13.85 11.76 3.49
CA ILE A 158 12.50 11.58 4.04
C ILE A 158 12.63 11.53 5.55
N MET A 159 11.79 12.30 6.24
CA MET A 159 11.64 12.29 7.67
C MET A 159 10.20 11.91 8.01
N ASP A 160 9.99 10.95 8.92
CA ASP A 160 8.65 10.48 9.31
C ASP A 160 8.61 10.28 10.84
N ASN A 161 7.69 10.95 11.51
CA ASN A 161 7.52 10.92 12.96
C ASN A 161 8.79 11.27 13.76
N VAL A 162 9.35 12.46 13.52
CA VAL A 162 10.59 12.91 14.20
C VAL A 162 10.33 14.07 15.14
N ASN A 163 10.79 13.94 16.39
CA ASN A 163 10.58 14.92 17.44
C ASN A 163 11.83 15.75 17.72
N PHE A 164 11.73 17.07 17.59
CA PHE A 164 12.79 18.01 17.92
C PHE A 164 12.46 18.70 19.25
N VAL A 165 13.22 18.40 20.29
CA VAL A 165 13.06 18.96 21.64
C VAL A 165 14.26 19.84 21.94
N ASP A 166 14.02 21.10 22.32
CA ASP A 166 15.09 22.11 22.54
C ASP A 166 16.11 22.17 21.39
N THR A 167 15.64 21.89 20.17
CA THR A 167 16.41 21.84 18.93
C THR A 167 15.76 22.84 17.97
N PRO A 168 16.30 24.07 17.85
CA PRO A 168 15.60 25.16 17.17
C PRO A 168 15.54 25.00 15.65
N ILE A 169 16.49 24.30 15.04
CA ILE A 169 16.57 24.13 13.59
C ILE A 169 16.42 22.64 13.27
N ALA A 170 15.31 22.23 12.68
CA ALA A 170 15.11 20.84 12.25
C ALA A 170 15.91 20.53 10.99
N VAL A 171 15.81 21.39 9.97
CA VAL A 171 16.53 21.22 8.69
C VAL A 171 17.17 22.54 8.26
N GLN A 172 18.47 22.51 7.96
CA GLN A 172 19.24 23.66 7.48
C GLN A 172 19.88 23.39 6.12
N LEU A 173 19.88 24.41 5.26
CA LEU A 173 20.61 24.43 4.00
C LEU A 173 22.04 24.94 4.19
N SER A 174 23.02 24.16 3.75
CA SER A 174 24.42 24.56 3.61
C SER A 174 24.73 24.97 2.16
N PRO A 175 25.57 26.00 1.92
CA PRO A 175 26.34 26.80 2.89
C PRO A 175 25.65 28.12 3.31
N SER A 176 24.41 28.37 2.89
CA SER A 176 23.71 29.63 3.21
C SER A 176 23.30 29.74 4.67
N ASN A 177 23.29 28.62 5.40
CA ASN A 177 22.76 28.46 6.76
C ASN A 177 21.29 28.84 6.87
N ALA A 178 20.55 28.77 5.77
CA ALA A 178 19.11 29.05 5.77
C ALA A 178 18.36 27.91 6.47
N THR A 179 17.51 28.23 7.44
CA THR A 179 16.57 27.28 8.02
C THR A 179 15.51 26.93 6.97
N LEU A 180 15.42 25.64 6.61
CA LEU A 180 14.41 25.10 5.72
C LEU A 180 13.18 24.60 6.50
N LEU A 181 13.39 24.14 7.72
CA LEU A 181 12.35 23.70 8.64
C LEU A 181 12.72 24.07 10.07
N GLU A 182 11.86 24.83 10.74
CA GLU A 182 11.99 25.16 12.16
C GLU A 182 11.80 23.89 13.02
N GLY A 183 12.58 23.78 14.10
CA GLY A 183 12.48 22.67 15.06
C GLY A 183 11.56 22.96 16.23
N ASN A 184 11.93 22.49 17.43
CA ASN A 184 11.13 22.58 18.67
C ASN A 184 9.69 22.06 18.52
N GLN A 185 9.50 21.07 17.66
CA GLN A 185 8.22 20.45 17.36
C GLN A 185 8.41 19.01 16.89
N ARG A 186 7.33 18.22 16.94
CA ARG A 186 7.26 16.96 16.23
C ARG A 186 6.87 17.22 14.77
N VAL A 187 7.67 16.70 13.85
CA VAL A 187 7.39 16.72 12.41
C VAL A 187 6.80 15.38 12.02
N GLY A 188 5.55 15.40 11.57
CA GLY A 188 4.84 14.19 11.13
C GLY A 188 5.49 13.57 9.91
N SER A 189 5.65 14.34 8.82
CA SER A 189 6.43 13.92 7.66
C SER A 189 7.02 15.11 6.91
N TRP A 190 8.23 14.93 6.37
CA TRP A 190 8.88 15.92 5.52
C TRP A 190 9.65 15.19 4.42
N VAL A 191 9.65 15.78 3.23
CA VAL A 191 10.35 15.23 2.07
C VAL A 191 11.16 16.31 1.37
N GLN A 192 12.40 15.95 1.01
CA GLN A 192 13.11 16.53 -0.11
C GLN A 192 13.49 15.49 -1.15
N GLY A 193 13.34 15.84 -2.41
CA GLY A 193 13.60 14.92 -3.51
C GLY A 193 12.60 15.10 -4.64
N ARG A 194 12.47 14.08 -5.49
CA ARG A 194 11.41 14.00 -6.50
C ARG A 194 10.25 13.20 -5.92
N VAL A 195 9.06 13.79 -5.93
CA VAL A 195 7.80 13.12 -5.61
C VAL A 195 7.07 12.88 -6.92
N TYR A 196 6.57 11.66 -7.11
CA TYR A 196 5.91 11.22 -8.33
C TYR A 196 4.40 11.08 -8.08
N THR A 197 3.60 11.37 -9.10
CA THR A 197 2.17 11.04 -9.16
C THR A 197 1.97 10.18 -10.40
N ALA A 198 1.61 8.91 -10.20
CA ALA A 198 1.39 7.95 -11.27
C ALA A 198 0.00 8.15 -11.92
N TYR A 199 -0.09 7.88 -13.21
CA TYR A 199 -1.33 7.89 -14.01
C TYR A 199 -1.14 7.00 -15.24
N GLU A 200 -2.21 6.52 -15.86
CA GLU A 200 -2.10 5.73 -17.10
C GLU A 200 -1.92 6.63 -18.33
N SER A 201 -1.04 6.26 -19.25
CA SER A 201 -0.84 6.99 -20.51
C SER A 201 -0.49 6.08 -21.68
N SER A 202 -0.79 6.54 -22.90
CA SER A 202 -0.36 5.86 -24.12
C SER A 202 1.06 6.28 -24.53
N TYR A 203 1.88 5.34 -24.99
CA TYR A 203 3.18 5.59 -25.61
C TYR A 203 3.36 4.74 -26.87
N GLU A 204 4.28 5.12 -27.77
CA GLU A 204 4.55 4.37 -28.99
C GLU A 204 5.84 3.55 -28.85
N GLU A 205 5.75 2.23 -29.06
CA GLU A 205 6.92 1.33 -29.10
C GLU A 205 6.83 0.41 -30.33
N ASN A 206 7.87 0.39 -31.17
CA ASN A 206 7.92 -0.40 -32.39
C ASN A 206 6.72 -0.20 -33.36
N ASN A 207 6.18 1.02 -33.47
CA ASN A 207 4.97 1.38 -34.23
C ASN A 207 3.68 0.73 -33.70
N ILE A 208 3.62 0.44 -32.41
CA ILE A 208 2.43 -0.01 -31.71
C ILE A 208 2.13 1.00 -30.60
N THR A 209 0.89 1.47 -30.53
CA THR A 209 0.39 2.24 -29.39
C THR A 209 0.25 1.29 -28.20
N CYS A 210 1.13 1.46 -27.23
CA CYS A 210 1.11 0.77 -25.94
C CYS A 210 0.41 1.67 -24.91
N TYR A 211 -0.24 1.06 -23.92
CA TYR A 211 -0.77 1.76 -22.75
C TYR A 211 -0.01 1.25 -21.53
N GLY A 212 0.39 2.15 -20.64
CA GLY A 212 1.04 1.77 -19.41
C GLY A 212 1.24 2.95 -18.45
N PRO A 213 1.76 2.63 -17.25
CA PRO A 213 1.91 3.61 -16.19
C PRO A 213 2.91 4.70 -16.61
N ALA A 214 2.46 5.93 -16.55
CA ALA A 214 3.29 7.12 -16.56
C ALA A 214 3.29 7.77 -15.18
N ALA A 215 4.20 8.72 -15.00
CA ALA A 215 4.22 9.53 -13.81
C ALA A 215 4.66 10.96 -14.13
N SER A 216 4.00 11.91 -13.49
CA SER A 216 4.51 13.27 -13.38
C SER A 216 5.33 13.36 -12.11
N TYR A 217 6.29 14.29 -12.03
CA TYR A 217 7.04 14.49 -10.80
C TYR A 217 7.27 15.96 -10.51
N SER A 218 7.34 16.26 -9.21
CA SER A 218 7.74 17.56 -8.69
C SER A 218 8.96 17.40 -7.79
N ARG A 219 9.87 18.37 -7.83
CA ARG A 219 11.02 18.41 -6.92
C ARG A 219 10.68 19.30 -5.74
N VAL A 220 10.66 18.74 -4.54
CA VAL A 220 10.11 19.39 -3.34
C VAL A 220 11.14 19.47 -2.21
N GLN A 221 10.89 20.37 -1.26
CA GLN A 221 11.54 20.48 0.06
C GLN A 221 10.48 21.02 1.04
N GLN A 222 9.62 20.15 1.56
CA GLN A 222 8.44 20.57 2.31
C GLN A 222 7.94 19.52 3.29
N VAL A 223 7.15 19.98 4.26
CA VAL A 223 6.31 19.10 5.08
C VAL A 223 5.24 18.49 4.18
N ILE A 224 4.93 17.22 4.40
CA ILE A 224 3.84 16.51 3.73
C ILE A 224 3.01 15.77 4.78
N ASP A 225 1.84 15.27 4.37
CA ASP A 225 1.05 14.42 5.25
C ASP A 225 1.76 13.07 5.47
N PRO A 226 1.78 12.56 6.73
CA PRO A 226 2.39 11.27 7.01
C PRO A 226 1.65 10.14 6.30
N ALA A 227 2.38 9.12 5.84
CA ALA A 227 1.76 7.94 5.27
C ALA A 227 0.81 7.29 6.32
N PRO A 228 -0.43 6.93 5.95
CA PRO A 228 -1.44 6.40 6.87
C PRO A 228 -1.15 4.92 7.19
N LYS A 229 -0.18 4.68 8.07
CA LYS A 229 0.25 3.34 8.48
C LYS A 229 -0.87 2.62 9.23
N ALA A 230 -1.12 1.36 8.88
CA ALA A 230 -2.09 0.52 9.57
C ALA A 230 -1.74 0.40 11.06
N SER A 231 -2.73 0.49 11.95
CA SER A 231 -2.50 0.48 13.41
C SER A 231 -1.87 -0.83 13.91
N SER A 232 -2.09 -1.94 13.19
CA SER A 232 -1.45 -3.23 13.44
C SER A 232 0.07 -3.21 13.27
N LEU A 233 0.60 -2.26 12.49
CA LEU A 233 2.04 -2.06 12.27
C LEU A 233 2.72 -1.20 13.35
N LEU A 234 1.94 -0.58 14.24
CA LEU A 234 2.37 0.49 15.12
C LEU A 234 2.32 0.08 16.61
N ASN A 235 3.20 0.69 17.38
CA ASN A 235 3.09 0.78 18.82
C ASN A 235 1.97 1.76 19.22
N ALA A 236 1.56 1.73 20.49
CA ALA A 236 0.52 2.62 21.02
C ALA A 236 0.88 4.12 20.95
N ASP A 237 2.16 4.46 20.81
CA ASP A 237 2.66 5.84 20.63
C ASP A 237 2.74 6.28 19.16
N GLY A 238 2.31 5.43 18.22
CA GLY A 238 2.31 5.68 16.78
C GLY A 238 3.63 5.38 16.08
N SER A 239 4.68 4.98 16.81
CA SER A 239 5.92 4.50 16.18
C SER A 239 5.73 3.14 15.52
N VAL A 240 6.48 2.84 14.46
CA VAL A 240 6.45 1.51 13.85
C VAL A 240 7.02 0.50 14.85
N PHE A 241 6.33 -0.63 15.03
CA PHE A 241 6.79 -1.69 15.94
C PHE A 241 8.20 -2.16 15.57
N SER A 242 9.04 -2.35 16.60
CA SER A 242 10.40 -2.85 16.44
C SER A 242 10.75 -3.85 17.53
N ARG A 243 11.59 -4.81 17.17
CA ARG A 243 12.06 -5.86 18.07
C ARG A 243 13.51 -6.21 17.75
N SER A 244 14.34 -6.33 18.78
CA SER A 244 15.73 -6.80 18.66
C SER A 244 15.87 -8.30 18.64
N ARG A 245 16.94 -8.76 18.01
CA ARG A 245 17.32 -10.16 18.03
C ARG A 245 17.44 -10.63 19.49
N PRO A 246 16.68 -11.65 19.92
CA PRO A 246 16.80 -12.16 21.28
C PRO A 246 18.17 -12.84 21.47
N GLN A 247 18.77 -12.65 22.64
CA GLN A 247 20.01 -13.35 23.02
C GLN A 247 19.81 -14.29 24.22
N TYR A 248 18.57 -14.39 24.71
CA TYR A 248 18.15 -15.29 25.79
C TYR A 248 18.93 -15.10 27.11
N GLU A 249 19.30 -13.86 27.43
CA GLU A 249 19.96 -13.55 28.70
C GLU A 249 19.13 -14.06 29.88
N GLY A 250 19.78 -14.77 30.81
CA GLY A 250 19.13 -15.32 31.99
C GLY A 250 18.46 -16.69 31.79
N VAL A 251 18.38 -17.21 30.56
CA VAL A 251 17.99 -18.62 30.34
C VAL A 251 19.14 -19.53 30.80
N PRO A 252 18.89 -20.50 31.71
CA PRO A 252 19.94 -21.41 32.16
C PRO A 252 20.44 -22.31 31.03
N VAL A 253 21.73 -22.67 31.05
CA VAL A 253 22.37 -23.48 30.00
C VAL A 253 21.70 -24.86 29.84
N GLU A 254 21.18 -25.43 30.94
CA GLU A 254 20.45 -26.70 30.94
C GLU A 254 19.14 -26.67 30.15
N ASN A 255 18.61 -25.49 29.86
CA ASN A 255 17.42 -25.32 29.02
C ASN A 255 17.75 -25.19 27.53
N PHE A 256 19.03 -25.15 27.16
CA PHE A 256 19.47 -25.24 25.76
C PHE A 256 19.72 -26.71 25.42
N ILE A 257 18.86 -27.27 24.58
CA ILE A 257 18.95 -28.68 24.21
C ILE A 257 19.73 -28.78 22.89
N SER A 258 20.94 -29.33 22.96
CA SER A 258 21.82 -29.52 21.80
C SER A 258 21.28 -30.61 20.88
N ILE A 259 21.12 -30.28 19.60
CA ILE A 259 20.68 -31.21 18.55
C ILE A 259 21.69 -32.35 18.33
N LYS A 260 22.99 -32.10 18.48
CA LYS A 260 24.03 -33.15 18.38
C LYS A 260 24.04 -34.07 19.59
N THR A 261 23.82 -33.53 20.78
CA THR A 261 23.68 -34.33 22.01
C THR A 261 22.42 -35.21 21.95
N TYR A 262 21.36 -34.71 21.31
CA TYR A 262 20.15 -35.49 21.04
C TYR A 262 20.40 -36.66 20.06
N GLY A 263 21.29 -36.45 19.08
CA GLY A 263 21.84 -37.52 18.24
C GLY A 263 21.80 -37.26 16.73
N CYS A 264 21.49 -36.04 16.28
CA CYS A 264 21.55 -35.73 14.84
C CYS A 264 23.00 -35.53 14.41
N ALA A 265 23.33 -35.93 13.19
CA ALA A 265 24.70 -36.02 12.73
C ALA A 265 25.30 -34.64 12.41
N GLY A 266 24.61 -33.84 11.61
CA GLY A 266 25.08 -32.53 11.18
C GLY A 266 26.38 -32.58 10.38
N ASP A 267 26.59 -33.66 9.60
CA ASP A 267 27.83 -33.97 8.87
C ASP A 267 27.78 -33.64 7.36
N GLY A 268 26.65 -33.14 6.87
CA GLY A 268 26.42 -32.78 5.46
C GLY A 268 26.15 -33.97 4.54
N VAL A 269 25.96 -35.18 5.09
CA VAL A 269 25.78 -36.42 4.31
C VAL A 269 24.63 -37.27 4.85
N THR A 270 24.58 -37.43 6.16
CA THR A 270 23.56 -38.23 6.86
C THR A 270 22.20 -37.56 6.74
N ASP A 271 21.19 -38.35 6.38
CA ASP A 271 19.80 -37.90 6.35
C ASP A 271 19.32 -37.64 7.79
N ASP A 272 19.31 -36.38 8.17
CA ASP A 272 18.96 -35.93 9.50
C ASP A 272 17.45 -35.63 9.63
N THR A 273 16.66 -35.80 8.58
CA THR A 273 15.23 -35.42 8.53
C THR A 273 14.43 -35.95 9.73
N ALA A 274 14.47 -37.26 9.96
CA ALA A 274 13.73 -37.89 11.06
C ALA A 274 14.29 -37.48 12.44
N CYS A 275 15.61 -37.27 12.52
CA CYS A 275 16.25 -36.84 13.75
C CYS A 275 15.87 -35.40 14.11
N VAL A 276 15.99 -34.46 13.15
CA VAL A 276 15.66 -33.04 13.31
C VAL A 276 14.19 -32.89 13.70
N GLN A 277 13.27 -33.57 13.00
CA GLN A 277 11.85 -33.50 13.35
C GLN A 277 11.58 -34.03 14.78
N SER A 278 12.19 -35.17 15.15
CA SER A 278 12.06 -35.76 16.48
C SER A 278 12.66 -34.87 17.57
N PHE A 279 13.82 -34.27 17.30
CA PHE A 279 14.48 -33.32 18.18
C PHE A 279 13.60 -32.10 18.43
N LEU A 280 13.12 -31.42 17.38
CA LEU A 280 12.25 -30.26 17.52
C LEU A 280 10.98 -30.60 18.33
N ASN A 281 10.35 -31.75 18.06
CA ASN A 281 9.18 -32.23 18.80
C ASN A 281 9.45 -32.53 20.29
N SER A 282 10.71 -32.75 20.67
CA SER A 282 11.08 -33.04 22.06
C SER A 282 11.22 -31.79 22.94
N ILE A 283 11.39 -30.62 22.30
CA ILE A 283 11.64 -29.34 22.99
C ILE A 283 10.42 -28.90 23.77
N GLN A 284 10.61 -28.62 25.06
CA GLN A 284 9.56 -28.09 25.92
C GLN A 284 9.45 -26.56 25.81
N PRO A 285 8.30 -25.95 26.13
CA PRO A 285 8.11 -24.50 25.97
C PRO A 285 9.11 -23.61 26.71
N ASP A 286 9.65 -24.07 27.85
CA ASP A 286 10.65 -23.36 28.65
C ASP A 286 12.11 -23.60 28.18
N GLN A 287 12.31 -24.47 27.20
CA GLN A 287 13.59 -24.79 26.59
C GLN A 287 13.84 -24.01 25.30
N VAL A 288 15.07 -24.07 24.82
CA VAL A 288 15.53 -23.52 23.54
C VAL A 288 16.17 -24.67 22.74
N ALA A 289 15.72 -24.86 21.51
CA ALA A 289 16.32 -25.79 20.56
C ALA A 289 17.66 -25.21 20.11
N TYR A 290 18.77 -25.79 20.57
CA TYR A 290 20.10 -25.33 20.20
C TYR A 290 20.63 -26.15 19.04
N ILE A 291 20.73 -25.52 17.87
CA ILE A 291 21.24 -26.13 16.65
C ILE A 291 22.76 -25.91 16.62
N ASP A 292 23.50 -26.92 17.09
CA ASP A 292 24.96 -26.91 17.05
C ASP A 292 25.47 -26.73 15.61
N TYR A 293 26.64 -26.13 15.43
CA TYR A 293 27.23 -25.88 14.12
C TYR A 293 27.40 -27.19 13.36
N GLY A 294 26.92 -27.25 12.12
CA GLY A 294 26.93 -28.44 11.29
C GLY A 294 26.08 -28.27 10.04
N ALA A 295 26.07 -29.30 9.19
CA ALA A 295 25.25 -29.37 7.99
C ALA A 295 24.25 -30.52 8.11
N TYR A 296 22.97 -30.21 8.26
CA TYR A 296 21.91 -31.19 8.52
C TYR A 296 21.13 -31.43 7.22
N VAL A 297 21.25 -32.62 6.63
CA VAL A 297 20.60 -32.94 5.35
C VAL A 297 19.13 -33.29 5.57
N ILE A 298 18.25 -32.64 4.80
CA ILE A 298 16.79 -32.74 4.90
C ILE A 298 16.21 -33.26 3.58
N ARG A 299 15.42 -34.33 3.65
CA ARG A 299 14.79 -35.01 2.50
C ARG A 299 13.27 -35.00 2.51
N ASP A 300 12.65 -34.55 3.59
CA ASP A 300 11.20 -34.40 3.70
C ASP A 300 10.85 -33.17 4.55
N THR A 301 9.60 -32.74 4.51
CA THR A 301 9.14 -31.52 5.22
C THR A 301 9.39 -31.62 6.73
N ILE A 302 10.10 -30.65 7.29
CA ILE A 302 10.20 -30.40 8.73
C ILE A 302 9.11 -29.43 9.16
N ASN A 303 8.29 -29.83 10.12
CA ASN A 303 7.25 -28.98 10.72
C ASN A 303 7.75 -28.50 12.09
N PHE A 304 7.79 -27.19 12.29
CA PHE A 304 8.14 -26.63 13.60
C PHE A 304 6.97 -26.81 14.57
N PRO A 305 7.18 -27.43 15.75
CA PRO A 305 6.16 -27.44 16.80
C PRO A 305 5.99 -26.03 17.36
N ILE A 306 4.77 -25.66 17.71
CA ILE A 306 4.44 -24.32 18.22
C ILE A 306 3.88 -24.44 19.64
N PRO A 307 4.40 -23.67 20.63
CA PRO A 307 5.48 -22.69 20.50
C PRO A 307 6.88 -23.33 20.53
N ILE A 308 7.87 -22.66 19.93
CA ILE A 308 9.28 -23.07 19.99
C ILE A 308 10.25 -21.89 19.87
N ARG A 309 11.41 -21.98 20.53
CA ARG A 309 12.54 -21.07 20.33
C ARG A 309 13.72 -21.86 19.78
N VAL A 310 14.32 -21.39 18.71
CA VAL A 310 15.43 -22.05 18.00
C VAL A 310 16.61 -21.08 17.89
N GLN A 311 17.79 -21.54 18.28
CA GLN A 311 19.03 -20.79 18.27
C GLN A 311 20.13 -21.62 17.59
N GLY A 312 20.72 -21.11 16.53
CA GLY A 312 21.88 -21.74 15.88
C GLY A 312 23.22 -21.30 16.46
N GLU A 313 24.23 -22.16 16.36
CA GLU A 313 25.62 -21.84 16.65
C GLU A 313 26.35 -21.42 15.37
N LEU A 314 26.64 -20.12 15.21
CA LEU A 314 27.41 -19.58 14.07
C LEU A 314 26.87 -20.04 12.68
N TRP A 315 25.56 -19.92 12.49
CA TRP A 315 24.85 -20.32 11.27
C TRP A 315 25.07 -21.79 10.87
N PRO A 316 24.49 -22.75 11.60
CA PRO A 316 24.34 -24.12 11.10
C PRO A 316 23.50 -24.13 9.83
N TYR A 317 23.77 -25.12 8.97
CA TYR A 317 23.14 -25.28 7.68
C TYR A 317 22.07 -26.36 7.74
N PHE A 318 20.86 -26.02 7.32
CA PHE A 318 19.88 -27.02 6.88
C PHE A 318 19.98 -27.17 5.37
N MET A 319 20.42 -28.35 4.91
CA MET A 319 20.66 -28.62 3.50
C MET A 319 19.53 -29.46 2.91
N VAL A 320 18.67 -28.84 2.11
CA VAL A 320 17.54 -29.52 1.44
C VAL A 320 18.06 -30.32 0.25
N ASP A 321 18.01 -31.64 0.35
CA ASP A 321 18.50 -32.56 -0.67
C ASP A 321 17.44 -32.79 -1.75
N GLY A 322 17.67 -32.15 -2.90
CA GLY A 322 16.76 -32.20 -4.03
C GLY A 322 16.77 -33.51 -4.81
N SER A 323 17.64 -34.47 -4.46
CA SER A 323 17.53 -35.85 -4.97
C SER A 323 16.34 -36.60 -4.35
N SER A 324 15.77 -36.07 -3.26
CA SER A 324 14.49 -36.56 -2.71
C SER A 324 13.34 -36.26 -3.67
N SER A 325 12.42 -37.24 -3.80
CA SER A 325 11.19 -37.06 -4.59
C SER A 325 10.28 -35.95 -4.06
N THR A 326 10.44 -35.53 -2.81
CA THR A 326 9.66 -34.43 -2.21
C THR A 326 10.01 -33.08 -2.82
N PHE A 327 11.29 -32.86 -3.16
CA PHE A 327 11.81 -31.54 -3.55
C PHE A 327 12.33 -31.49 -4.99
N SER A 328 12.22 -32.59 -5.75
CA SER A 328 12.76 -32.69 -7.11
C SER A 328 11.86 -32.12 -8.21
N ASP A 329 10.58 -31.83 -7.93
CA ASP A 329 9.59 -31.47 -8.96
C ASP A 329 9.06 -30.03 -8.81
N GLN A 330 9.53 -29.12 -9.66
CA GLN A 330 9.04 -27.73 -9.73
C GLN A 330 7.55 -27.60 -10.10
N ASN A 331 6.90 -28.65 -10.62
CA ASN A 331 5.47 -28.63 -10.92
C ASN A 331 4.60 -29.00 -9.74
N ASN A 332 5.18 -29.60 -8.71
CA ASN A 332 4.51 -29.94 -7.47
C ASN A 332 5.38 -29.51 -6.28
N PRO A 333 5.63 -28.21 -6.11
CA PRO A 333 6.55 -27.72 -5.09
C PRO A 333 6.05 -28.05 -3.68
N GLN A 334 6.97 -28.35 -2.76
CA GLN A 334 6.69 -28.73 -1.37
C GLN A 334 7.53 -27.89 -0.40
N PRO A 335 6.99 -27.53 0.77
CA PRO A 335 7.77 -26.86 1.81
C PRO A 335 8.82 -27.81 2.40
N ALA A 336 10.07 -27.36 2.44
CA ALA A 336 11.12 -28.04 3.19
C ALA A 336 10.97 -27.77 4.70
N PHE A 337 10.60 -26.55 5.06
CA PHE A 337 10.30 -26.16 6.43
C PHE A 337 8.94 -25.47 6.50
N ARG A 338 8.05 -25.98 7.35
CA ARG A 338 6.73 -25.41 7.59
C ARG A 338 6.64 -24.81 8.99
N VAL A 339 6.31 -23.53 9.05
CA VAL A 339 6.10 -22.77 10.29
C VAL A 339 4.60 -22.60 10.52
N GLY A 340 4.05 -23.48 11.35
CA GLY A 340 2.63 -23.54 11.68
C GLY A 340 1.74 -23.97 10.52
N GLU A 341 0.45 -24.09 10.81
CA GLU A 341 -0.60 -24.39 9.84
C GLU A 341 -1.43 -23.13 9.51
N PRO A 342 -2.09 -23.06 8.34
CA PRO A 342 -2.97 -21.93 8.01
C PRO A 342 -4.03 -21.69 9.09
N GLY A 343 -4.10 -20.46 9.60
CA GLY A 343 -5.00 -20.05 10.68
C GLY A 343 -4.53 -20.40 12.11
N GLN A 344 -3.38 -21.06 12.26
CA GLN A 344 -2.79 -21.28 13.58
C GLN A 344 -2.23 -19.97 14.15
N ILE A 345 -2.41 -19.76 15.45
CA ILE A 345 -1.84 -18.64 16.20
C ILE A 345 -0.82 -19.20 17.20
N GLY A 346 0.33 -18.56 17.33
CA GLY A 346 1.32 -18.95 18.33
C GLY A 346 2.62 -18.17 18.21
N ASP A 347 3.63 -18.67 18.92
CA ASP A 347 4.92 -18.00 19.07
C ASP A 347 6.04 -18.87 18.53
N ILE A 348 6.95 -18.27 17.79
CA ILE A 348 8.15 -18.92 17.29
C ILE A 348 9.29 -17.92 17.15
N GLU A 349 10.49 -18.34 17.53
CA GLU A 349 11.70 -17.55 17.32
C GLU A 349 12.73 -18.40 16.59
N LEU A 350 13.14 -17.96 15.39
CA LEU A 350 14.24 -18.56 14.64
C LEU A 350 15.44 -17.61 14.64
N VAL A 351 16.57 -18.03 15.20
CA VAL A 351 17.75 -17.17 15.36
C VAL A 351 19.01 -17.86 14.83
N GLU A 352 19.75 -17.17 13.96
CA GLU A 352 21.06 -17.59 13.44
C GLU A 352 21.06 -18.95 12.73
N LEU A 353 20.33 -19.06 11.63
CA LEU A 353 20.26 -20.28 10.81
C LEU A 353 20.54 -19.96 9.34
N ILE A 354 21.08 -20.93 8.60
CA ILE A 354 21.16 -20.88 7.14
C ILE A 354 20.37 -22.05 6.54
N PHE A 355 19.57 -21.75 5.53
CA PHE A 355 18.89 -22.74 4.69
C PHE A 355 19.58 -22.79 3.32
N GLU A 356 20.05 -23.98 2.92
CA GLU A 356 20.73 -24.22 1.64
C GLU A 356 20.11 -25.42 0.92
N THR A 357 20.49 -25.65 -0.33
CA THR A 357 20.19 -26.89 -1.03
C THR A 357 21.45 -27.75 -1.16
N LEU A 358 21.26 -29.07 -1.10
CA LEU A 358 22.26 -30.06 -1.49
C LEU A 358 21.95 -30.51 -2.91
N GLY A 359 22.69 -29.96 -3.88
CA GLY A 359 22.40 -30.12 -5.30
C GLY A 359 21.11 -29.40 -5.72
N PRO A 360 20.55 -29.78 -6.88
CA PRO A 360 19.38 -29.09 -7.41
C PRO A 360 18.09 -29.51 -6.72
N ALA A 361 17.33 -28.55 -6.17
CA ALA A 361 16.07 -28.79 -5.45
C ALA A 361 14.90 -27.97 -6.02
N PRO A 362 14.58 -28.11 -7.31
CA PRO A 362 13.70 -27.17 -8.02
C PRO A 362 12.23 -27.18 -7.57
N GLY A 363 11.82 -28.17 -6.77
CA GLY A 363 10.51 -28.24 -6.13
C GLY A 363 10.50 -27.79 -4.66
N ALA A 364 11.63 -27.36 -4.09
CA ALA A 364 11.67 -26.92 -2.70
C ALA A 364 11.11 -25.50 -2.54
N ILE A 365 10.11 -25.34 -1.67
CA ILE A 365 9.82 -24.06 -1.01
C ILE A 365 10.64 -24.08 0.28
N MET A 366 11.69 -23.28 0.38
CA MET A 366 12.66 -23.42 1.47
C MET A 366 12.01 -23.20 2.84
N ILE A 367 11.19 -22.14 2.98
CA ILE A 367 10.34 -21.92 4.16
C ILE A 367 8.93 -21.52 3.72
N GLU A 368 7.91 -22.21 4.23
CA GLU A 368 6.51 -21.81 4.20
C GLU A 368 6.09 -21.36 5.61
N TRP A 369 5.68 -20.11 5.72
CA TRP A 369 5.25 -19.50 6.97
C TRP A 369 3.74 -19.27 6.94
N ASN A 370 3.03 -20.01 7.78
CA ASN A 370 1.57 -19.95 7.90
C ASN A 370 1.08 -19.30 9.21
N LEU A 371 1.93 -19.35 10.24
CA LEU A 371 1.61 -18.97 11.61
C LEU A 371 1.30 -17.48 11.73
N ALA A 372 0.18 -17.17 12.38
CA ALA A 372 -0.09 -15.84 12.92
C ALA A 372 0.56 -15.68 14.30
N GLN A 373 1.16 -14.53 14.55
CA GLN A 373 1.71 -14.20 15.86
C GLN A 373 0.60 -14.06 16.92
N SER A 374 0.88 -14.49 18.15
CA SER A 374 -0.04 -14.27 19.29
C SER A 374 0.04 -12.84 19.84
N SER A 375 1.16 -12.15 19.61
CA SER A 375 1.40 -10.75 19.94
C SER A 375 2.44 -10.16 18.99
N PRO A 376 2.53 -8.81 18.82
CA PRO A 376 3.48 -8.20 17.88
C PRO A 376 4.91 -8.70 18.07
N GLY A 377 5.48 -9.25 17.00
CA GLY A 377 6.82 -9.80 16.96
C GLY A 377 7.00 -11.16 17.64
N SER A 378 5.97 -11.84 18.12
CA SER A 378 6.12 -13.15 18.81
C SER A 378 6.34 -14.34 17.87
N ALA A 379 6.01 -14.18 16.59
CA ALA A 379 6.40 -15.08 15.51
C ALA A 379 7.47 -14.35 14.66
N ALA A 380 8.74 -14.73 14.80
CA ALA A 380 9.84 -13.94 14.28
C ALA A 380 11.09 -14.72 13.85
N MET A 381 11.89 -14.12 12.97
CA MET A 381 13.22 -14.61 12.59
C MET A 381 14.28 -13.51 12.57
N PHE A 382 15.49 -13.84 13.05
CA PHE A 382 16.59 -12.88 13.22
C PHE A 382 17.92 -13.52 12.78
N ASP A 383 18.69 -12.84 11.91
CA ASP A 383 19.93 -13.41 11.37
C ASP A 383 19.71 -14.80 10.72
N VAL A 384 18.57 -14.98 10.04
CA VAL A 384 18.23 -16.21 9.31
C VAL A 384 18.37 -15.95 7.81
N HIS A 385 19.15 -16.77 7.13
CA HIS A 385 19.52 -16.54 5.73
C HIS A 385 19.24 -17.77 4.86
N TRP A 386 19.12 -17.54 3.55
CA TRP A 386 19.12 -18.57 2.54
C TRP A 386 20.35 -18.38 1.67
N ARG A 387 21.04 -19.48 1.38
CA ARG A 387 22.21 -19.49 0.50
C ARG A 387 22.10 -20.65 -0.48
N ILE A 388 21.77 -20.34 -1.72
CA ILE A 388 21.51 -21.35 -2.76
C ILE A 388 22.72 -21.43 -3.69
N GLY A 389 23.47 -22.53 -3.59
CA GLY A 389 24.70 -22.75 -4.36
C GLY A 389 25.91 -21.98 -3.83
N GLY A 390 26.97 -21.90 -4.63
CA GLY A 390 28.12 -21.02 -4.42
C GLY A 390 29.07 -21.42 -3.28
N THR A 391 28.70 -22.37 -2.43
CA THR A 391 29.52 -22.84 -1.30
C THR A 391 29.77 -24.34 -1.33
N ASN A 392 30.82 -24.75 -0.63
CA ASN A 392 31.20 -26.14 -0.49
C ASN A 392 30.08 -26.95 0.18
N GLY A 393 29.81 -28.13 -0.38
CA GLY A 393 28.71 -28.98 0.05
C GLY A 393 27.45 -28.82 -0.81
N THR A 394 27.18 -27.65 -1.40
CA THR A 394 25.96 -27.43 -2.21
C THR A 394 25.98 -28.18 -3.55
N GLN A 395 27.16 -28.64 -4.00
CA GLN A 395 27.39 -29.25 -5.33
C GLN A 395 27.11 -28.32 -6.52
N MET A 396 26.84 -27.04 -6.25
CA MET A 396 26.51 -26.01 -7.23
C MET A 396 27.53 -24.88 -7.17
N GLN A 397 28.79 -25.25 -7.42
CA GLN A 397 29.98 -24.41 -7.36
C GLN A 397 30.53 -24.11 -8.77
N SER A 398 31.55 -23.27 -8.91
CA SER A 398 32.05 -22.80 -10.22
C SER A 398 32.53 -23.91 -11.16
N ASN A 399 32.92 -25.07 -10.63
CA ASN A 399 33.28 -26.26 -11.39
C ASN A 399 32.08 -26.98 -12.04
N ASN A 400 30.87 -26.78 -11.51
CA ASN A 400 29.64 -27.44 -11.96
C ASN A 400 28.68 -26.47 -12.65
N CYS A 401 28.68 -25.20 -12.23
CA CYS A 401 27.76 -24.15 -12.67
C CYS A 401 28.48 -22.94 -13.28
N PRO A 402 29.40 -23.13 -14.24
CA PRO A 402 30.12 -22.02 -14.85
C PRO A 402 29.19 -21.15 -15.70
N THR A 403 29.54 -19.87 -15.83
CA THR A 403 28.80 -18.95 -16.72
C THR A 403 28.97 -19.30 -18.19
N THR A 404 27.95 -19.01 -19.01
CA THR A 404 28.02 -19.22 -20.47
C THR A 404 27.70 -17.98 -21.32
N PRO A 405 28.34 -16.81 -21.11
CA PRO A 405 27.92 -15.56 -21.74
C PRO A 405 28.11 -15.51 -23.27
N ASN A 406 29.00 -16.32 -23.83
CA ASN A 406 29.37 -16.28 -25.24
C ASN A 406 28.56 -17.25 -26.14
N THR A 407 27.63 -18.00 -25.56
CA THR A 407 26.81 -18.99 -26.27
C THR A 407 25.38 -18.97 -25.75
N PRO A 408 24.36 -19.29 -26.56
CA PRO A 408 23.01 -19.46 -26.05
C PRO A 408 22.97 -20.49 -24.91
N THR A 409 22.54 -20.06 -23.73
CA THR A 409 22.53 -20.87 -22.51
C THR A 409 21.36 -21.84 -22.55
N THR A 410 21.65 -23.13 -22.37
CA THR A 410 20.65 -24.12 -21.96
C THR A 410 20.89 -24.39 -20.47
N PRO A 411 19.98 -23.99 -19.57
CA PRO A 411 20.20 -24.14 -18.14
C PRO A 411 20.60 -25.58 -17.77
N ASN A 412 21.71 -25.72 -17.07
CA ASN A 412 22.15 -27.00 -16.54
C ASN A 412 21.21 -27.41 -15.40
N PRO A 413 20.49 -28.56 -15.49
CA PRO A 413 19.62 -29.04 -14.42
C PRO A 413 20.33 -29.22 -13.07
N ASP A 414 21.63 -29.52 -13.08
CA ASP A 414 22.44 -29.66 -11.86
C ASP A 414 22.64 -28.33 -11.12
N CYS A 415 22.28 -27.20 -11.74
CA CYS A 415 22.41 -25.84 -11.22
C CYS A 415 21.06 -25.19 -10.93
N PHE A 416 19.98 -25.96 -10.88
CA PHE A 416 18.68 -25.44 -10.49
C PHE A 416 18.66 -25.29 -8.97
N GLY A 417 18.40 -24.08 -8.47
CA GLY A 417 18.24 -23.79 -7.05
C GLY A 417 16.93 -24.35 -6.48
N SER A 418 16.20 -23.51 -5.75
CA SER A 418 14.89 -23.85 -5.19
C SER A 418 13.72 -23.30 -6.04
N PHE A 419 12.50 -23.72 -5.74
CA PHE A 419 11.28 -23.15 -6.33
C PHE A 419 11.00 -21.73 -5.81
N LEU A 420 11.12 -21.55 -4.48
CA LEU A 420 10.81 -20.33 -3.73
C LEU A 420 11.58 -20.32 -2.40
N LEU A 421 12.21 -19.21 -2.03
CA LEU A 421 12.95 -19.13 -0.77
C LEU A 421 12.03 -18.94 0.45
N LEU A 422 11.08 -18.02 0.37
CA LEU A 422 10.15 -17.75 1.47
C LEU A 422 8.74 -17.51 0.97
N HIS A 423 7.79 -18.26 1.51
CA HIS A 423 6.35 -18.03 1.31
C HIS A 423 5.72 -17.58 2.63
N ILE A 424 5.29 -16.32 2.72
CA ILE A 424 4.49 -15.81 3.84
C ILE A 424 3.03 -15.86 3.41
N THR A 425 2.30 -16.86 3.88
CA THR A 425 0.96 -17.18 3.38
C THR A 425 -0.11 -16.26 3.96
N LYS A 426 -1.34 -16.36 3.44
CA LYS A 426 -2.43 -15.41 3.73
C LYS A 426 -2.73 -15.17 5.20
N THR A 427 -2.67 -16.21 6.04
CA THR A 427 -2.97 -16.12 7.47
C THR A 427 -1.78 -15.76 8.34
N ALA A 428 -0.58 -15.72 7.76
CA ALA A 428 0.64 -15.50 8.52
C ALA A 428 0.77 -14.05 8.98
N SER A 429 1.47 -13.85 10.08
CA SER A 429 2.00 -12.54 10.49
C SER A 429 3.33 -12.76 11.19
N MET A 430 4.29 -11.86 10.97
CA MET A 430 5.66 -12.07 11.46
C MET A 430 6.51 -10.82 11.50
N TYR A 431 7.54 -10.84 12.35
CA TYR A 431 8.63 -9.88 12.35
C TYR A 431 9.92 -10.55 11.88
N MET A 432 10.62 -9.95 10.92
CA MET A 432 11.93 -10.44 10.50
C MET A 432 12.94 -9.32 10.38
N SER A 433 14.17 -9.59 10.82
CA SER A 433 15.26 -8.64 10.62
C SER A 433 16.62 -9.26 10.38
N ASN A 434 17.41 -8.56 9.56
CA ASN A 434 18.69 -9.01 9.02
C ASN A 434 18.61 -10.39 8.35
N ASN A 435 17.80 -10.48 7.30
CA ASN A 435 17.62 -11.72 6.56
C ASN A 435 18.12 -11.54 5.13
N TRP A 436 18.80 -12.56 4.62
CA TRP A 436 19.42 -12.50 3.30
C TRP A 436 19.08 -13.77 2.54
N GLY A 437 18.26 -13.65 1.50
CA GLY A 437 17.96 -14.70 0.54
C GLY A 437 18.85 -14.57 -0.68
N TRP A 438 20.01 -15.24 -0.66
CA TRP A 438 21.01 -15.12 -1.70
C TRP A 438 21.03 -16.36 -2.59
N VAL A 439 20.74 -16.15 -3.87
CA VAL A 439 20.98 -17.13 -4.92
C VAL A 439 22.33 -16.81 -5.51
N SER A 440 23.28 -17.73 -5.38
CA SER A 440 24.69 -17.38 -5.52
C SER A 440 25.04 -16.91 -6.92
N ASP A 441 25.52 -15.68 -7.03
CA ASP A 441 26.02 -15.11 -8.28
C ASP A 441 27.51 -15.46 -8.53
N HIS A 442 28.23 -15.88 -7.48
CA HIS A 442 29.62 -16.29 -7.54
C HIS A 442 29.98 -17.39 -6.52
N GLU A 443 31.17 -17.94 -6.72
CA GLU A 443 31.80 -18.94 -5.88
C GLU A 443 32.48 -18.34 -4.63
N MET A 444 32.21 -18.92 -3.46
CA MET A 444 32.71 -18.43 -2.17
C MET A 444 33.93 -19.19 -1.65
N ASP A 445 34.01 -20.51 -1.88
CA ASP A 445 34.96 -21.39 -1.21
C ASP A 445 36.11 -21.87 -2.11
N LEU A 446 35.87 -22.06 -3.41
CA LEU A 446 36.94 -22.38 -4.35
C LEU A 446 37.77 -21.12 -4.67
N SER A 447 39.05 -21.34 -4.98
CA SER A 447 40.03 -20.27 -5.13
C SER A 447 39.81 -19.35 -6.34
N ASP A 448 38.95 -19.72 -7.28
CA ASP A 448 38.71 -18.92 -8.49
C ASP A 448 37.74 -17.76 -8.24
N HIS A 449 36.86 -17.88 -7.25
CA HIS A 449 35.80 -16.91 -6.93
C HIS A 449 35.03 -16.45 -8.18
N ASN A 450 34.90 -17.34 -9.16
CA ASN A 450 34.28 -17.01 -10.43
C ASN A 450 32.78 -16.79 -10.24
N GLN A 451 32.20 -15.97 -11.10
CA GLN A 451 30.75 -15.91 -11.25
C GLN A 451 30.21 -17.29 -11.66
N ILE A 452 28.97 -17.58 -11.27
CA ILE A 452 28.28 -18.85 -11.52
C ILE A 452 26.84 -18.65 -11.98
N ASP A 453 26.28 -19.66 -12.64
CA ASP A 453 24.89 -19.70 -13.10
C ASP A 453 24.05 -20.59 -12.19
N ILE A 454 23.30 -20.01 -11.25
CA ILE A 454 22.32 -20.71 -10.41
C ILE A 454 20.91 -20.25 -10.76
N TYR A 455 20.02 -21.20 -11.07
CA TYR A 455 18.65 -20.90 -11.49
C TYR A 455 17.67 -21.17 -10.35
N ASN A 456 17.32 -20.15 -9.57
CA ASN A 456 16.31 -20.23 -8.51
C ASN A 456 15.00 -19.58 -8.96
N GLY A 457 13.85 -20.20 -8.72
CA GLY A 457 12.57 -19.71 -9.25
C GLY A 457 12.18 -18.32 -8.72
N ARG A 458 12.04 -18.19 -7.40
CA ARG A 458 11.45 -17.02 -6.72
C ARG A 458 12.19 -16.71 -5.41
N GLY A 459 12.27 -15.43 -5.06
CA GLY A 459 12.81 -14.97 -3.78
C GLY A 459 11.78 -15.13 -2.66
N VAL A 460 11.06 -14.04 -2.34
CA VAL A 460 9.99 -14.03 -1.34
C VAL A 460 8.62 -13.72 -1.96
N LEU A 461 7.63 -14.52 -1.59
CA LEU A 461 6.21 -14.31 -1.88
C LEU A 461 5.46 -13.99 -0.58
N VAL A 462 4.81 -12.83 -0.52
CA VAL A 462 3.97 -12.40 0.60
C VAL A 462 2.53 -12.26 0.13
N GLU A 463 1.64 -13.02 0.77
CA GLU A 463 0.19 -12.97 0.57
C GLU A 463 -0.54 -12.68 1.89
N SER A 464 0.23 -12.53 2.96
CA SER A 464 -0.24 -12.19 4.31
C SER A 464 -1.17 -10.98 4.32
N GLN A 465 -2.20 -11.05 5.14
CA GLN A 465 -3.06 -9.91 5.47
C GLN A 465 -2.54 -9.07 6.63
N GLY A 466 -1.34 -9.40 7.11
CA GLY A 466 -0.57 -8.65 8.09
C GLY A 466 -0.87 -8.96 9.56
N PRO A 467 -0.15 -8.29 10.47
CA PRO A 467 0.97 -7.38 10.14
C PRO A 467 2.27 -8.15 9.85
N VAL A 468 3.06 -7.65 8.90
CA VAL A 468 4.41 -8.16 8.59
C VAL A 468 5.43 -7.03 8.62
N TRP A 469 6.55 -7.25 9.31
CA TRP A 469 7.69 -6.33 9.30
C TRP A 469 8.92 -7.02 8.71
N MET A 470 9.49 -6.47 7.64
CA MET A 470 10.74 -6.92 7.03
C MET A 470 11.81 -5.84 7.18
N VAL A 471 12.71 -5.98 8.15
CA VAL A 471 13.62 -4.91 8.55
C VAL A 471 15.08 -5.26 8.18
N GLY A 472 15.63 -4.56 7.19
CA GLY A 472 16.95 -4.82 6.63
C GLY A 472 17.05 -6.19 5.97
N THR A 473 16.16 -6.45 5.01
CA THR A 473 16.12 -7.72 4.28
C THR A 473 16.67 -7.58 2.87
N SER A 474 17.28 -8.63 2.34
CA SER A 474 17.69 -8.70 0.94
C SER A 474 17.29 -10.04 0.34
N PHE A 475 16.77 -10.02 -0.89
CA PHE A 475 16.55 -11.20 -1.71
C PHE A 475 17.09 -10.93 -3.11
N GLU A 476 17.93 -11.81 -3.63
CA GLU A 476 18.74 -11.54 -4.81
C GLU A 476 18.79 -12.71 -5.77
N HIS A 477 18.97 -12.38 -7.06
CA HIS A 477 19.28 -13.28 -8.17
C HIS A 477 18.28 -14.43 -8.40
N SER A 478 17.03 -14.29 -7.95
CA SER A 478 15.96 -15.19 -8.39
C SER A 478 15.52 -14.90 -9.82
N MET A 479 14.97 -15.89 -10.51
CA MET A 479 14.64 -15.78 -11.93
C MET A 479 13.44 -14.87 -12.18
N LEU A 480 12.30 -15.12 -11.52
CA LEU A 480 11.06 -14.37 -11.79
C LEU A 480 11.00 -13.05 -11.01
N TYR A 481 11.21 -13.12 -9.70
CA TYR A 481 11.19 -11.96 -8.80
C TYR A 481 12.01 -12.21 -7.54
N ASN A 482 12.53 -11.14 -6.97
CA ASN A 482 13.18 -11.14 -5.66
C ASN A 482 12.15 -10.93 -4.55
N TYR A 483 11.28 -9.92 -4.67
CA TYR A 483 10.13 -9.72 -3.78
C TYR A 483 8.84 -9.67 -4.59
N GLN A 484 7.82 -10.39 -4.13
CA GLN A 484 6.46 -10.28 -4.61
C GLN A 484 5.47 -10.16 -3.47
N PHE A 485 4.66 -9.10 -3.48
CA PHE A 485 3.51 -8.94 -2.61
C PHE A 485 2.26 -9.10 -3.46
N ALA A 486 1.50 -10.16 -3.23
CA ALA A 486 0.36 -10.53 -4.07
C ALA A 486 -0.88 -10.67 -3.20
N SER A 487 -1.89 -9.84 -3.43
CA SER A 487 -3.09 -9.79 -2.57
C SER A 487 -2.77 -9.59 -1.09
N ALA A 488 -1.66 -8.92 -0.78
CA ALA A 488 -1.17 -8.70 0.58
C ALA A 488 -1.72 -7.43 1.21
N ASN A 489 -1.71 -7.37 2.54
CA ASN A 489 -2.15 -6.20 3.30
C ASN A 489 -1.28 -5.97 4.53
N GLU A 490 -1.18 -4.71 4.97
CA GLU A 490 -0.49 -4.30 6.22
C GLU A 490 0.95 -4.81 6.33
N ILE A 491 1.79 -4.41 5.36
CA ILE A 491 3.19 -4.82 5.27
C ILE A 491 4.09 -3.60 5.45
N TYR A 492 5.03 -3.65 6.38
CA TYR A 492 6.09 -2.68 6.54
C TYR A 492 7.43 -3.28 6.15
N VAL A 493 8.19 -2.61 5.29
CA VAL A 493 9.55 -3.01 4.95
C VAL A 493 10.51 -1.83 5.04
N SER A 494 11.68 -2.02 5.68
CA SER A 494 12.69 -0.97 5.79
C SER A 494 14.08 -1.49 6.15
N ALA A 495 15.14 -1.20 5.40
CA ALA A 495 15.10 -1.08 3.95
C ALA A 495 15.18 -2.47 3.31
N ILE A 496 14.75 -2.57 2.06
CA ILE A 496 14.93 -3.78 1.25
C ILE A 496 16.01 -3.57 0.19
N GLN A 497 16.67 -4.65 -0.22
CA GLN A 497 17.64 -4.63 -1.30
C GLN A 497 17.49 -5.86 -2.22
N THR A 498 17.78 -5.66 -3.51
CA THR A 498 17.68 -6.70 -4.54
C THR A 498 18.70 -6.55 -5.65
N GLU A 499 19.10 -7.67 -6.25
CA GLU A 499 19.82 -7.71 -7.52
C GLU A 499 19.17 -8.67 -8.52
N THR A 500 19.10 -8.26 -9.78
CA THR A 500 18.71 -9.14 -10.90
C THR A 500 19.75 -10.22 -11.12
N ALA A 501 19.33 -11.44 -11.50
CA ALA A 501 20.27 -12.52 -11.78
C ALA A 501 21.16 -12.17 -13.00
N TYR A 502 22.48 -12.26 -12.85
CA TYR A 502 23.44 -11.64 -13.77
C TYR A 502 23.43 -12.21 -15.19
N MET A 503 23.04 -13.47 -15.32
CA MET A 503 22.96 -14.18 -16.60
C MET A 503 21.79 -13.71 -17.46
N GLN A 504 20.84 -12.97 -16.90
CA GLN A 504 19.57 -12.73 -17.57
C GLN A 504 19.69 -11.96 -18.88
N ASN A 505 18.81 -12.35 -19.81
CA ASN A 505 18.91 -12.24 -21.28
C ASN A 505 19.63 -13.45 -21.93
N ASN A 506 20.22 -14.34 -21.13
CA ASN A 506 20.78 -15.61 -21.59
C ASN A 506 20.87 -16.68 -20.46
N PRO A 507 19.74 -17.31 -20.05
CA PRO A 507 18.40 -17.13 -20.59
C PRO A 507 17.67 -15.92 -19.97
N ASN A 508 16.44 -15.64 -20.38
CA ASN A 508 15.60 -14.64 -19.74
C ASN A 508 14.93 -15.17 -18.44
N ALA A 509 14.15 -14.34 -17.77
CA ALA A 509 13.54 -14.62 -16.46
C ALA A 509 12.63 -15.87 -16.40
N ILE A 510 12.05 -16.31 -17.52
CA ILE A 510 11.03 -17.39 -17.54
C ILE A 510 11.60 -18.79 -17.76
N VAL A 511 12.93 -18.91 -17.86
CA VAL A 511 13.61 -20.19 -18.08
C VAL A 511 14.65 -20.38 -16.98
N PRO A 512 14.72 -21.54 -16.30
CA PRO A 512 13.96 -22.76 -16.53
C PRO A 512 12.60 -22.84 -15.80
N TYR A 513 12.20 -21.78 -15.09
CA TYR A 513 10.95 -21.71 -14.32
C TYR A 513 9.88 -20.95 -15.11
N PRO A 514 8.97 -21.64 -15.83
CA PRO A 514 7.86 -20.97 -16.48
C PRO A 514 6.91 -20.35 -15.43
N PRO A 515 6.32 -19.17 -15.71
CA PRO A 515 5.32 -18.55 -14.86
C PRO A 515 4.13 -19.48 -14.58
N LYS A 516 3.66 -19.50 -13.33
CA LYS A 516 2.49 -20.24 -12.85
C LYS A 516 1.48 -19.25 -12.27
N SER A 517 0.27 -19.23 -12.83
CA SER A 517 -0.83 -18.35 -12.40
C SER A 517 -1.20 -18.56 -10.93
N ASP A 518 -1.18 -19.81 -10.47
CA ASP A 518 -1.57 -20.17 -9.10
C ASP A 518 -0.58 -19.66 -8.04
N TRP A 519 0.59 -19.19 -8.47
CA TRP A 519 1.62 -18.54 -7.65
C TRP A 519 1.68 -17.02 -7.87
N ASN A 520 0.68 -16.47 -8.57
CA ASN A 520 0.61 -15.07 -8.97
C ASN A 520 1.86 -14.61 -9.75
N ASP A 521 2.53 -15.48 -10.50
CA ASP A 521 3.79 -15.13 -11.14
C ASP A 521 3.65 -14.06 -12.23
N PRO A 522 4.68 -13.23 -12.44
CA PRO A 522 4.78 -12.38 -13.61
C PRO A 522 4.95 -13.23 -14.87
N ASP A 523 4.07 -13.05 -15.85
CA ASP A 523 4.09 -13.80 -17.11
C ASP A 523 5.01 -13.20 -18.18
N PHE A 524 5.39 -11.92 -18.01
CA PHE A 524 6.15 -11.12 -18.97
C PHE A 524 5.51 -11.08 -20.37
N SER A 525 4.21 -11.32 -20.50
CA SER A 525 3.51 -11.37 -21.79
C SER A 525 3.51 -10.02 -22.52
N ASN A 526 3.64 -8.93 -21.78
CA ASN A 526 3.73 -7.56 -22.29
C ASN A 526 5.17 -7.11 -22.60
N CYS A 527 6.14 -8.02 -22.61
CA CYS A 527 7.53 -7.70 -22.92
C CYS A 527 7.86 -7.85 -24.41
N PHE A 528 8.25 -6.74 -25.06
CA PHE A 528 8.56 -6.71 -26.49
C PHE A 528 10.05 -6.57 -26.80
N THR A 529 10.91 -6.39 -25.78
CA THR A 529 12.36 -6.26 -25.92
C THR A 529 13.09 -7.35 -25.14
N SER A 530 14.34 -7.66 -25.54
CA SER A 530 15.16 -8.69 -24.89
C SER A 530 15.53 -8.36 -23.43
N ASN A 531 15.58 -7.07 -23.09
CA ASN A 531 15.93 -6.59 -21.75
C ASN A 531 14.69 -6.41 -20.85
N CYS A 532 13.49 -6.75 -21.34
CA CYS A 532 12.25 -6.67 -20.58
C CYS A 532 11.98 -7.88 -19.67
N PRO A 533 12.07 -9.15 -20.14
CA PRO A 533 11.81 -10.31 -19.29
C PRO A 533 13.00 -10.60 -18.36
N LYS A 534 13.13 -9.75 -17.33
CA LYS A 534 14.15 -9.82 -16.27
C LYS A 534 13.50 -9.84 -14.89
N THR A 535 14.25 -10.29 -13.88
CA THR A 535 13.82 -10.38 -12.49
C THR A 535 13.17 -9.07 -12.05
N TRP A 536 11.97 -9.16 -11.48
CA TRP A 536 11.40 -8.05 -10.73
C TRP A 536 12.16 -7.89 -9.41
N GLY A 537 12.68 -6.69 -9.13
CA GLY A 537 13.19 -6.36 -7.80
C GLY A 537 12.06 -6.46 -6.78
N LEU A 538 11.02 -5.65 -6.99
CA LEU A 538 9.79 -5.68 -6.21
C LEU A 538 8.58 -5.68 -7.14
N ARG A 539 7.70 -6.67 -7.02
CA ARG A 539 6.39 -6.68 -7.68
C ARG A 539 5.30 -6.61 -6.64
N ILE A 540 4.52 -5.52 -6.65
CA ILE A 540 3.32 -5.42 -5.81
C ILE A 540 2.12 -5.65 -6.73
N PHE A 541 1.22 -6.54 -6.36
CA PHE A 541 0.09 -6.94 -7.19
C PHE A 541 -1.15 -7.10 -6.32
N ASN A 542 -2.22 -6.36 -6.64
CA ASN A 542 -3.50 -6.44 -5.94
C ASN A 542 -3.39 -6.28 -4.41
N SER A 543 -2.42 -5.49 -3.94
CA SER A 543 -2.11 -5.35 -2.51
C SER A 543 -2.41 -3.94 -2.02
N THR A 544 -2.59 -3.77 -0.72
CA THR A 544 -2.90 -2.47 -0.09
C THR A 544 -2.09 -2.32 1.20
N TYR A 545 -1.93 -1.09 1.72
CA TYR A 545 -1.17 -0.84 2.97
C TYR A 545 0.24 -1.44 2.98
N ILE A 546 0.97 -1.24 1.89
CA ILE A 546 2.36 -1.65 1.74
C ILE A 546 3.25 -0.41 1.91
N PHE A 547 4.07 -0.41 2.95
CA PHE A 547 4.96 0.69 3.30
C PHE A 547 6.40 0.30 3.06
N VAL A 548 7.02 0.90 2.04
CA VAL A 548 8.42 0.65 1.66
C VAL A 548 9.28 1.84 2.02
N TYR A 549 9.93 1.79 3.18
CA TYR A 549 10.84 2.83 3.66
C TYR A 549 12.29 2.49 3.30
N GLY A 550 12.66 2.88 2.08
CA GLY A 550 13.98 2.63 1.51
C GLY A 550 14.05 1.32 0.71
N ALA A 551 14.42 1.41 -0.57
CA ALA A 551 14.60 0.26 -1.44
C ALA A 551 15.81 0.46 -2.37
N GLY A 552 16.74 -0.49 -2.32
CA GLY A 552 17.89 -0.58 -3.22
C GLY A 552 17.70 -1.69 -4.24
N MET A 553 17.21 -1.37 -5.44
CA MET A 553 16.90 -2.38 -6.45
C MET A 553 17.81 -2.25 -7.68
N TYR A 554 18.71 -3.21 -7.88
CA TYR A 554 19.83 -3.06 -8.81
C TYR A 554 19.79 -4.04 -9.97
N SER A 555 20.22 -3.54 -11.14
CA SER A 555 20.42 -4.31 -12.37
C SER A 555 21.76 -3.93 -12.96
N PHE A 556 22.77 -4.78 -12.72
CA PHE A 556 24.14 -4.46 -13.10
C PHE A 556 24.54 -4.99 -14.47
N PHE A 557 23.84 -6.00 -14.97
CA PHE A 557 24.29 -6.79 -16.11
C PHE A 557 23.20 -7.08 -17.14
N ASN A 558 23.68 -7.34 -18.35
CA ASN A 558 22.93 -8.00 -19.39
C ASN A 558 23.73 -9.19 -19.92
N ASN A 559 23.42 -10.40 -19.46
CA ASN A 559 24.23 -11.60 -19.74
C ASN A 559 25.72 -11.36 -19.38
N TYR A 560 25.97 -10.99 -18.12
CA TYR A 560 27.29 -10.64 -17.57
C TYR A 560 28.01 -9.42 -18.21
N ASP A 561 27.44 -8.78 -19.23
CA ASP A 561 27.94 -7.53 -19.80
C ASP A 561 27.43 -6.33 -18.98
N SER A 562 28.35 -5.50 -18.48
CA SER A 562 28.06 -4.31 -17.67
C SER A 562 28.01 -3.00 -18.49
N GLY A 563 28.12 -3.06 -19.82
CA GLY A 563 28.10 -1.91 -20.71
C GLY A 563 26.78 -1.12 -20.67
N CYS A 564 25.68 -1.79 -20.31
CA CYS A 564 24.36 -1.18 -20.10
C CYS A 564 24.32 -0.18 -18.94
N LEU A 565 25.30 -0.20 -18.02
CA LEU A 565 25.42 0.77 -16.92
C LEU A 565 25.65 2.19 -17.42
N ALA A 566 26.43 2.36 -18.51
CA ALA A 566 26.72 3.67 -19.07
C ALA A 566 25.47 4.38 -19.62
N THR A 567 24.44 3.61 -19.98
CA THR A 567 23.16 4.07 -20.51
C THR A 567 21.99 3.81 -19.57
N THR A 568 22.26 3.32 -18.36
CA THR A 568 21.25 3.02 -17.31
C THR A 568 20.05 2.21 -17.83
N ASN A 569 20.29 1.18 -18.65
CA ASN A 569 19.23 0.42 -19.35
C ASN A 569 19.46 -1.10 -19.32
N CYS A 570 20.09 -1.61 -18.26
CA CYS A 570 20.35 -3.05 -18.08
C CYS A 570 19.06 -3.88 -18.07
N GLN A 571 17.97 -3.32 -17.57
CA GLN A 571 16.62 -3.87 -17.69
C GLN A 571 15.58 -2.78 -17.90
N GLN A 572 14.46 -3.13 -18.53
CA GLN A 572 13.40 -2.17 -18.85
C GLN A 572 12.60 -1.79 -17.60
N ASN A 573 12.26 -2.77 -16.76
CA ASN A 573 11.42 -2.56 -15.60
C ASN A 573 12.06 -3.19 -14.35
N MET A 574 11.95 -2.53 -13.19
CA MET A 574 12.51 -3.00 -11.92
C MET A 574 11.44 -3.22 -10.84
N SER A 575 10.39 -2.42 -10.88
CA SER A 575 9.23 -2.55 -10.01
C SER A 575 7.96 -2.19 -10.78
N ILE A 576 6.88 -2.92 -10.53
CA ILE A 576 5.51 -2.49 -10.87
C ILE A 576 4.77 -2.36 -9.54
N PRO A 577 4.31 -1.16 -9.17
CA PRO A 577 3.23 -1.01 -8.23
C PRO A 577 1.92 -1.36 -8.96
N GLY A 578 1.49 -2.61 -8.88
CA GLY A 578 0.11 -3.06 -9.15
C GLY A 578 -0.77 -2.93 -7.90
N ALA A 579 -0.39 -1.98 -7.06
CA ALA A 579 -0.98 -1.55 -5.81
C ALA A 579 -0.74 -0.05 -5.71
N SER A 580 -1.60 0.66 -5.01
CA SER A 580 -1.39 2.05 -4.64
C SER A 580 -0.06 2.17 -3.88
N LEU A 581 1.02 2.57 -4.57
CA LEU A 581 2.19 3.13 -3.91
C LEU A 581 1.72 4.48 -3.41
N PHE A 582 1.40 4.56 -2.12
CA PHE A 582 1.07 5.83 -1.47
C PHE A 582 2.31 6.73 -1.42
N THR A 583 2.51 7.49 -2.49
CA THR A 583 3.18 8.78 -2.44
C THR A 583 2.07 9.83 -2.36
N GLY A 584 1.72 10.28 -1.15
CA GLY A 584 0.81 11.41 -0.87
C GLY A 584 -0.31 11.61 -1.88
N GLY A 585 -1.46 10.99 -1.61
CA GLY A 585 -2.56 10.85 -2.57
C GLY A 585 -3.52 9.77 -2.11
N GLY A 586 -4.27 10.08 -1.05
CA GLY A 586 -5.30 9.27 -0.41
C GLY A 586 -6.16 8.39 -1.33
N ILE A 587 -6.11 7.06 -1.16
CA ILE A 587 -7.25 6.15 -1.39
C ILE A 587 -7.25 4.98 -0.35
N SER A 588 -7.98 5.19 0.74
CA SER A 588 -8.96 4.29 1.37
C SER A 588 -8.60 2.86 1.86
N GLY A 589 -8.60 2.69 3.19
CA GLY A 589 -8.64 1.40 3.89
C GLY A 589 -8.24 1.46 5.39
N SER A 590 -9.23 1.68 6.26
CA SER A 590 -9.14 1.72 7.74
C SER A 590 -8.81 3.07 8.41
N GLY A 591 -8.95 4.18 7.68
CA GLY A 591 -9.39 5.41 8.35
C GLY A 591 -10.88 5.27 8.70
N ALA A 592 -11.32 5.77 9.85
CA ALA A 592 -12.75 6.01 10.03
C ALA A 592 -13.17 7.12 9.06
N TYR A 593 -14.36 7.00 8.47
CA TYR A 593 -14.95 8.09 7.68
C TYR A 593 -15.07 9.34 8.55
N GLU A 594 -14.44 10.43 8.16
CA GLU A 594 -14.51 11.72 8.86
C GLU A 594 -15.51 12.63 8.17
N LEU A 595 -16.33 13.31 8.96
CA LEU A 595 -17.33 14.25 8.48
C LEU A 595 -16.61 15.47 7.86
N VAL A 596 -16.73 15.65 6.54
CA VAL A 596 -16.15 16.81 5.84
C VAL A 596 -17.17 17.89 5.55
N ASP A 597 -18.44 17.51 5.40
CA ASP A 597 -19.53 18.46 5.23
C ASP A 597 -20.82 17.99 5.88
N ASP A 598 -21.40 18.85 6.71
CA ASP A 598 -22.73 18.69 7.29
C ASP A 598 -23.69 19.73 6.69
N TYR A 599 -24.72 19.25 6.01
CA TYR A 599 -25.84 20.03 5.49
C TYR A 599 -27.04 19.85 6.43
N GLN A 600 -26.91 20.37 7.64
CA GLN A 600 -27.99 20.44 8.62
C GLN A 600 -28.99 21.57 8.28
N PRO A 601 -30.25 21.50 8.78
CA PRO A 601 -31.32 22.42 8.35
C PRO A 601 -30.98 23.91 8.47
N SER A 602 -30.29 24.29 9.55
CA SER A 602 -29.94 25.68 9.86
C SER A 602 -29.02 26.35 8.83
N VAL A 603 -28.25 25.57 8.06
CA VAL A 603 -27.31 26.07 7.05
C VAL A 603 -27.56 25.48 5.65
N PHE A 604 -28.54 24.59 5.49
CA PHE A 604 -28.76 23.79 4.29
C PHE A 604 -28.72 24.62 3.01
N PHE A 605 -29.68 25.54 2.82
CA PHE A 605 -29.80 26.33 1.59
C PHE A 605 -28.60 27.27 1.36
N SER A 606 -27.85 27.64 2.40
CA SER A 606 -26.67 28.50 2.25
C SER A 606 -25.45 27.79 1.63
N LYS A 607 -25.52 26.47 1.49
CA LYS A 607 -24.46 25.64 0.87
C LYS A 607 -24.85 25.15 -0.54
N PHE A 608 -25.94 25.68 -1.09
CA PHE A 608 -26.45 25.34 -2.41
C PHE A 608 -26.71 26.58 -3.25
N ASN A 609 -26.38 26.47 -4.54
CA ASN A 609 -26.84 27.37 -5.56
C ASN A 609 -28.23 26.96 -6.08
N PHE A 610 -29.13 27.94 -6.23
CA PHE A 610 -30.44 27.73 -6.86
C PHE A 610 -30.33 27.92 -8.37
N TYR A 611 -30.21 26.80 -9.09
CA TYR A 611 -30.24 26.78 -10.54
C TYR A 611 -31.57 27.33 -11.03
N ASN A 612 -31.54 28.31 -11.93
CA ASN A 612 -32.75 29.00 -12.41
C ASN A 612 -32.78 29.16 -13.93
N SER A 613 -32.07 28.27 -14.63
CA SER A 613 -31.99 28.24 -16.08
C SER A 613 -32.86 27.11 -16.65
N TYR A 614 -32.84 26.97 -17.97
CA TYR A 614 -33.60 25.96 -18.69
C TYR A 614 -33.26 24.54 -18.26
N ASP A 615 -34.26 23.66 -18.16
CA ASP A 615 -34.04 22.26 -17.81
C ASP A 615 -33.33 21.47 -18.93
N PRO A 616 -32.14 20.90 -18.69
CA PRO A 616 -31.39 20.15 -19.71
C PRO A 616 -32.13 18.93 -20.26
N THR A 617 -33.09 18.39 -19.51
CA THR A 617 -33.89 17.20 -19.87
C THR A 617 -35.22 17.55 -20.55
N TYR A 618 -35.39 18.81 -20.96
CA TYR A 618 -36.56 19.31 -21.69
C TYR A 618 -37.89 19.23 -20.92
N GLY A 619 -37.82 19.22 -19.58
CA GLY A 619 -38.98 19.18 -18.71
C GLY A 619 -39.93 20.38 -18.83
N HIS A 620 -41.19 20.16 -18.47
CA HIS A 620 -42.20 21.21 -18.32
C HIS A 620 -42.11 21.87 -16.94
N VAL A 621 -40.90 22.35 -16.64
CA VAL A 621 -40.51 22.93 -15.35
C VAL A 621 -39.91 24.33 -15.54
N GLN A 622 -40.13 25.20 -14.56
CA GLN A 622 -39.44 26.47 -14.45
C GLN A 622 -38.62 26.48 -13.16
N TYR A 623 -37.31 26.21 -13.24
CA TYR A 623 -36.48 26.35 -12.05
C TYR A 623 -36.35 27.81 -11.62
N VAL A 624 -36.64 28.09 -10.35
CA VAL A 624 -36.64 29.45 -9.80
C VAL A 624 -35.43 29.72 -8.92
N ASN A 625 -35.01 30.99 -8.84
CA ASN A 625 -33.94 31.39 -7.92
C ASN A 625 -34.39 31.36 -6.45
N GLU A 626 -33.43 31.45 -5.55
CA GLU A 626 -33.63 31.42 -4.09
C GLU A 626 -34.69 32.41 -3.61
N SER A 627 -34.62 33.67 -4.06
CA SER A 627 -35.57 34.72 -3.66
C SER A 627 -37.01 34.35 -3.97
N VAL A 628 -37.27 33.79 -5.16
CA VAL A 628 -38.59 33.31 -5.56
C VAL A 628 -38.97 32.04 -4.81
N ALA A 629 -38.04 31.11 -4.63
CA ALA A 629 -38.29 29.86 -3.89
C ALA A 629 -38.71 30.15 -2.45
N VAL A 630 -37.96 30.97 -1.73
CA VAL A 630 -38.25 31.33 -0.33
C VAL A 630 -39.56 32.14 -0.23
N THR A 631 -39.77 33.14 -1.10
CA THR A 631 -40.96 34.00 -1.05
C THR A 631 -42.25 33.20 -1.29
N ASN A 632 -42.21 32.19 -2.14
CA ASN A 632 -43.37 31.36 -2.47
C ASN A 632 -43.45 30.08 -1.63
N GLY A 633 -42.51 29.86 -0.69
CA GLY A 633 -42.52 28.69 0.20
C GLY A 633 -42.09 27.39 -0.47
N TYR A 634 -41.31 27.45 -1.54
CA TYR A 634 -40.74 26.27 -2.22
C TYR A 634 -39.42 25.80 -1.59
N ALA A 635 -38.80 26.64 -0.77
CA ALA A 635 -37.64 26.31 0.04
C ALA A 635 -37.91 26.82 1.46
N ILE A 636 -38.12 25.89 2.39
CA ILE A 636 -38.47 26.19 3.79
C ILE A 636 -37.47 25.46 4.70
N THR A 637 -36.90 26.19 5.66
CA THR A 637 -36.13 25.60 6.76
C THR A 637 -37.04 25.47 7.97
N ASN A 638 -37.21 24.23 8.45
CA ASN A 638 -37.86 23.91 9.72
C ASN A 638 -36.79 23.69 10.81
N ASP A 639 -37.21 23.43 12.05
CA ASP A 639 -36.29 23.20 13.17
C ASP A 639 -35.40 21.95 12.94
N ASP A 640 -35.99 20.86 12.44
CA ASP A 640 -35.33 19.55 12.31
C ASP A 640 -35.19 19.05 10.86
N SER A 641 -35.74 19.78 9.88
CA SER A 641 -35.74 19.39 8.45
C SER A 641 -35.74 20.60 7.52
N VAL A 642 -35.49 20.36 6.23
CA VAL A 642 -35.78 21.33 5.16
C VAL A 642 -36.78 20.76 4.17
N THR A 643 -37.66 21.62 3.68
CA THR A 643 -38.65 21.29 2.65
C THR A 643 -38.27 21.94 1.33
N ILE A 644 -38.16 21.14 0.27
CA ILE A 644 -37.98 21.60 -1.11
C ILE A 644 -39.21 21.15 -1.91
N SER A 645 -40.07 22.09 -2.28
CA SER A 645 -41.34 21.81 -2.94
C SER A 645 -41.49 22.54 -4.28
N VAL A 646 -42.61 22.29 -4.93
CA VAL A 646 -42.98 22.89 -6.21
C VAL A 646 -44.18 23.83 -6.05
N ASP A 647 -44.54 24.55 -7.12
CA ASP A 647 -45.80 25.28 -7.15
C ASP A 647 -46.98 24.29 -7.10
N THR A 648 -47.86 24.46 -6.11
CA THR A 648 -49.07 23.64 -5.91
C THR A 648 -50.36 24.44 -6.05
N THR A 649 -50.27 25.67 -6.56
CA THR A 649 -51.37 26.65 -6.57
C THR A 649 -51.69 27.17 -7.96
N ASN A 650 -50.69 27.47 -8.79
CA ASN A 650 -50.91 28.13 -10.08
C ASN A 650 -50.93 27.14 -11.26
N ILE A 651 -51.62 27.57 -12.32
CA ILE A 651 -51.75 26.85 -13.59
C ILE A 651 -50.68 27.34 -14.56
N TRP A 652 -49.94 26.39 -15.15
CA TRP A 652 -48.80 26.61 -16.04
C TRP A 652 -48.99 25.79 -17.33
N PRO A 653 -49.90 26.21 -18.23
CA PRO A 653 -50.39 25.36 -19.31
C PRO A 653 -49.31 25.07 -20.37
N ASN A 654 -49.60 24.10 -21.23
CA ASN A 654 -48.76 23.72 -22.37
C ASN A 654 -48.41 24.95 -23.24
N GLY A 655 -47.13 25.08 -23.61
CA GLY A 655 -46.57 26.25 -24.30
C GLY A 655 -46.15 27.41 -23.39
N GLY A 656 -46.37 27.29 -22.07
CA GLY A 656 -45.84 28.19 -21.04
C GLY A 656 -44.43 27.82 -20.57
N PRO A 657 -43.88 28.55 -19.57
CA PRO A 657 -42.51 28.36 -19.08
C PRO A 657 -42.30 27.08 -18.22
N GLY A 658 -43.35 26.30 -17.95
CA GLY A 658 -43.30 25.13 -17.06
C GLY A 658 -43.75 25.43 -15.63
N ARG A 659 -43.99 24.37 -14.83
CA ARG A 659 -44.37 24.49 -13.42
C ARG A 659 -43.14 24.93 -12.58
N PRO A 660 -43.24 25.97 -11.73
CA PRO A 660 -42.14 26.38 -10.88
C PRO A 660 -41.69 25.26 -9.93
N SER A 661 -40.37 25.05 -9.89
CA SER A 661 -39.69 24.05 -9.06
C SER A 661 -38.31 24.56 -8.64
N VAL A 662 -37.60 23.79 -7.83
CA VAL A 662 -36.26 24.11 -7.35
C VAL A 662 -35.28 23.03 -7.82
N ARG A 663 -34.12 23.46 -8.32
CA ARG A 663 -32.94 22.63 -8.54
C ARG A 663 -31.77 23.22 -7.76
N LEU A 664 -31.32 22.49 -6.75
CA LEU A 664 -30.18 22.86 -5.93
C LEU A 664 -28.93 22.19 -6.47
N ILE A 665 -27.81 22.92 -6.47
CA ILE A 665 -26.48 22.41 -6.82
C ILE A 665 -25.55 22.80 -5.69
N SER A 666 -24.89 21.84 -5.03
CA SER A 666 -24.02 22.16 -3.89
C SER A 666 -22.87 23.06 -4.33
N ASP A 667 -22.51 24.01 -3.46
CA ASP A 667 -21.36 24.89 -3.71
C ASP A 667 -20.04 24.11 -3.66
N ASN A 668 -19.96 23.12 -2.76
CA ASN A 668 -18.83 22.20 -2.69
C ASN A 668 -18.96 21.11 -3.75
N THR A 669 -17.79 20.67 -4.24
CA THR A 669 -17.64 19.54 -5.16
C THR A 669 -16.81 18.45 -4.49
N TYR A 670 -17.11 17.20 -4.80
CA TYR A 670 -16.48 16.04 -4.17
C TYR A 670 -15.88 15.12 -5.23
N THR A 671 -14.69 14.59 -4.94
CA THR A 671 -14.14 13.42 -5.64
C THR A 671 -13.95 12.38 -4.54
N HIS A 672 -14.71 11.28 -4.63
CA HIS A 672 -14.87 10.28 -3.57
C HIS A 672 -15.59 10.77 -2.31
N GLY A 673 -16.10 9.81 -1.55
CA GLY A 673 -16.72 10.05 -0.26
C GLY A 673 -17.84 9.06 0.07
N LEU A 674 -18.33 9.14 1.30
CA LEU A 674 -19.54 8.50 1.77
C LEU A 674 -20.62 9.57 1.94
N PHE A 675 -21.61 9.54 1.06
CA PHE A 675 -22.71 10.50 1.02
C PHE A 675 -23.91 9.89 1.73
N VAL A 676 -24.29 10.46 2.87
CA VAL A 676 -25.41 9.99 3.70
C VAL A 676 -26.55 11.01 3.59
N LEU A 677 -27.63 10.63 2.91
CA LEU A 677 -28.87 11.38 2.83
C LEU A 677 -29.91 10.78 3.78
N ASP A 678 -30.32 11.53 4.79
CA ASP A 678 -31.45 11.20 5.66
C ASP A 678 -32.66 12.07 5.28
N LEU A 679 -33.75 11.42 4.83
CA LEU A 679 -34.98 12.08 4.41
C LEU A 679 -36.21 11.42 5.03
N THR A 680 -37.23 12.23 5.30
CA THR A 680 -38.53 11.77 5.83
C THR A 680 -39.59 11.67 4.73
N HIS A 681 -39.44 12.46 3.65
CA HIS A 681 -40.38 12.46 2.53
C HIS A 681 -39.65 12.71 1.22
N MET A 682 -40.09 12.06 0.13
CA MET A 682 -39.64 12.37 -1.23
C MET A 682 -40.81 12.67 -2.18
N PRO A 683 -40.59 13.42 -3.28
CA PRO A 683 -41.65 13.71 -4.23
C PRO A 683 -42.18 12.47 -4.93
N TYR A 684 -43.48 12.43 -5.17
CA TYR A 684 -44.11 11.44 -6.06
C TYR A 684 -45.40 12.00 -6.67
N GLY A 685 -45.87 11.37 -7.75
CA GLY A 685 -47.15 11.67 -8.38
C GLY A 685 -47.05 11.80 -9.89
N CYS A 686 -48.20 11.72 -10.57
CA CYS A 686 -48.22 11.74 -12.02
C CYS A 686 -47.56 12.99 -12.60
N GLY A 687 -46.65 12.76 -13.55
CA GLY A 687 -45.85 13.80 -14.20
C GLY A 687 -44.56 14.22 -13.49
N THR A 688 -44.30 13.83 -12.24
CA THR A 688 -43.03 14.18 -11.54
C THR A 688 -41.85 13.35 -12.05
N TRP A 689 -40.65 13.94 -11.98
CA TRP A 689 -39.35 13.28 -12.13
C TRP A 689 -38.38 13.83 -11.07
N PRO A 690 -38.43 13.31 -9.84
CA PRO A 690 -37.52 13.74 -8.78
C PRO A 690 -36.19 13.00 -8.84
N ALA A 691 -35.11 13.72 -8.53
CA ALA A 691 -33.76 13.17 -8.49
C ALA A 691 -32.94 13.71 -7.31
N PHE A 692 -32.21 12.80 -6.65
CA PHE A 692 -31.05 13.10 -5.80
C PHE A 692 -29.84 12.39 -6.39
N TRP A 693 -28.84 13.15 -6.79
CA TRP A 693 -27.79 12.66 -7.67
C TRP A 693 -26.51 13.49 -7.57
N LEU A 694 -25.42 12.96 -8.13
CA LEU A 694 -24.11 13.59 -8.17
C LEU A 694 -23.71 13.84 -9.62
N LEU A 695 -23.21 15.05 -9.92
CA LEU A 695 -22.88 15.45 -11.30
C LEU A 695 -21.53 16.16 -11.38
N GLY A 696 -20.66 15.68 -12.27
CA GLY A 696 -19.40 16.33 -12.61
C GLY A 696 -19.54 17.54 -13.56
N PRO A 697 -18.55 18.46 -13.59
CA PRO A 697 -18.66 19.74 -14.29
C PRO A 697 -18.64 19.65 -15.84
N ASN A 698 -18.20 18.52 -16.41
CA ASN A 698 -18.16 18.30 -17.86
C ASN A 698 -18.86 16.99 -18.23
N TRP A 699 -20.19 17.01 -18.29
CA TRP A 699 -20.98 15.84 -18.67
C TRP A 699 -20.74 15.43 -20.14
N PRO A 700 -20.59 14.12 -20.45
CA PRO A 700 -20.57 12.97 -19.55
C PRO A 700 -19.15 12.57 -19.07
N ALA A 701 -18.12 13.32 -19.48
CA ALA A 701 -16.72 12.98 -19.24
C ALA A 701 -16.29 13.00 -17.77
N ASN A 702 -17.00 13.74 -16.91
CA ASN A 702 -16.79 13.70 -15.46
C ASN A 702 -17.91 12.99 -14.71
N GLY A 703 -18.76 12.24 -15.43
CA GLY A 703 -19.67 11.27 -14.85
C GLY A 703 -20.88 11.87 -14.15
N GLU A 704 -21.88 11.02 -13.98
CA GLU A 704 -23.15 11.27 -13.31
C GLU A 704 -23.54 10.02 -12.52
N ILE A 705 -23.95 10.18 -11.27
CA ILE A 705 -24.39 9.09 -10.38
C ILE A 705 -25.79 9.42 -9.87
N ASP A 706 -26.79 8.68 -10.34
CA ASP A 706 -28.18 8.80 -9.92
C ASP A 706 -28.42 7.91 -8.70
N ILE A 707 -28.61 8.52 -7.53
CA ILE A 707 -28.73 7.79 -6.25
C ILE A 707 -30.20 7.48 -5.98
N ILE A 708 -31.07 8.48 -6.14
CA ILE A 708 -32.53 8.33 -6.08
C ILE A 708 -33.11 8.92 -7.36
N GLU A 709 -33.68 8.08 -8.22
CA GLU A 709 -34.30 8.53 -9.47
C GLU A 709 -35.47 7.64 -9.91
N GLY A 710 -36.47 8.29 -10.49
CA GLY A 710 -37.66 7.63 -11.05
C GLY A 710 -38.69 8.64 -11.52
N VAL A 711 -39.82 8.14 -12.01
CA VAL A 711 -40.85 8.97 -12.64
C VAL A 711 -42.25 8.61 -12.15
N HIS A 712 -43.12 9.60 -12.15
CA HIS A 712 -44.54 9.45 -11.88
C HIS A 712 -44.88 8.80 -10.53
N THR A 713 -45.51 7.63 -10.58
CA THR A 713 -46.00 6.84 -9.44
C THR A 713 -45.19 5.56 -9.29
N SER A 714 -43.94 5.54 -9.77
CA SER A 714 -43.01 4.44 -9.51
C SER A 714 -42.89 4.18 -8.00
N GLU A 715 -42.80 2.91 -7.62
CA GLU A 715 -42.63 2.45 -6.23
C GLU A 715 -41.20 1.94 -5.97
N THR A 716 -40.39 1.81 -7.02
CA THR A 716 -39.02 1.30 -6.95
C THR A 716 -38.02 2.30 -7.49
N ASN A 717 -36.95 2.51 -6.74
CA ASN A 717 -35.84 3.37 -7.10
C ASN A 717 -35.03 2.77 -8.24
N THR A 718 -34.54 3.64 -9.13
CA THR A 718 -33.51 3.29 -10.11
C THR A 718 -32.22 3.98 -9.70
N VAL A 719 -31.13 3.20 -9.65
CA VAL A 719 -29.78 3.73 -9.38
C VAL A 719 -28.95 3.51 -10.64
N SER A 720 -28.37 4.58 -11.19
CA SER A 720 -27.64 4.55 -12.46
C SER A 720 -26.34 5.35 -12.42
N MET A 721 -25.46 5.04 -13.37
CA MET A 721 -24.32 5.86 -13.72
C MET A 721 -24.28 6.13 -15.22
N HIS A 722 -23.92 7.36 -15.58
CA HIS A 722 -23.71 7.80 -16.95
C HIS A 722 -22.28 8.32 -17.11
N THR A 723 -21.60 7.86 -18.15
CA THR A 723 -20.18 8.18 -18.42
C THR A 723 -19.93 8.38 -19.90
N SER A 724 -18.70 8.77 -20.24
CA SER A 724 -18.17 8.55 -21.59
C SER A 724 -17.93 7.06 -21.86
N ALA A 725 -17.58 6.70 -23.10
CA ALA A 725 -17.31 5.31 -23.50
C ALA A 725 -16.23 4.62 -22.64
N ASN A 726 -16.24 3.28 -22.64
CA ASN A 726 -15.30 2.40 -21.91
C ASN A 726 -15.53 2.35 -20.38
N CYS A 727 -16.78 2.36 -19.95
CA CYS A 727 -17.15 2.06 -18.56
C CYS A 727 -18.28 1.02 -18.55
N THR A 728 -17.99 -0.17 -18.01
CA THR A 728 -18.98 -1.23 -17.84
C THR A 728 -18.90 -1.84 -16.44
N ILE A 729 -20.04 -2.25 -15.90
CA ILE A 729 -20.18 -2.83 -14.56
C ILE A 729 -20.70 -4.27 -14.62
N ALA A 730 -20.38 -5.10 -13.62
CA ALA A 730 -20.79 -6.51 -13.59
C ALA A 730 -22.22 -6.75 -13.06
N GLY A 731 -22.73 -5.86 -12.21
CA GLY A 731 -24.03 -6.07 -11.54
C GLY A 731 -24.05 -7.23 -10.52
N SER A 732 -22.88 -7.79 -10.19
CA SER A 732 -22.73 -8.83 -9.16
C SER A 732 -22.48 -8.23 -7.78
N GLY A 733 -22.88 -8.93 -6.71
CA GLY A 733 -22.62 -8.50 -5.33
C GLY A 733 -23.58 -7.41 -4.83
N GLN A 734 -24.82 -7.41 -5.30
CA GLN A 734 -25.86 -6.46 -4.92
C GLN A 734 -27.21 -7.15 -4.67
N THR A 735 -28.14 -6.47 -4.02
CA THR A 735 -29.52 -6.95 -3.80
C THR A 735 -30.51 -6.48 -4.87
N GLY A 736 -30.20 -5.38 -5.57
CA GLY A 736 -31.02 -4.84 -6.66
C GLY A 736 -30.99 -5.69 -7.93
N LEU A 737 -32.03 -5.50 -8.74
CA LEU A 737 -32.19 -6.15 -10.03
C LEU A 737 -31.34 -5.41 -11.07
N PHE A 738 -30.28 -6.06 -11.52
CA PHE A 738 -29.38 -5.51 -12.53
C PHE A 738 -30.11 -5.25 -13.85
N THR A 739 -29.98 -4.04 -14.40
CA THR A 739 -30.69 -3.62 -15.62
C THR A 739 -29.78 -3.55 -16.84
N ASN A 740 -28.68 -2.79 -16.75
CA ASN A 740 -27.73 -2.60 -17.85
C ASN A 740 -26.29 -2.48 -17.33
N ALA A 741 -25.36 -3.04 -18.10
CA ALA A 741 -23.93 -3.05 -17.79
C ALA A 741 -23.17 -1.84 -18.33
N ASN A 742 -23.60 -1.24 -19.45
CA ASN A 742 -22.84 -0.20 -20.14
C ASN A 742 -23.25 1.20 -19.71
N CYS A 743 -22.30 1.95 -19.14
CA CYS A 743 -22.52 3.29 -18.57
C CYS A 743 -22.39 4.41 -19.59
N ASP A 744 -21.91 4.12 -20.80
CA ASP A 744 -21.74 5.09 -21.88
C ASP A 744 -23.09 5.74 -22.28
N GLU A 745 -23.20 7.06 -22.18
CA GLU A 745 -24.41 7.81 -22.56
C GLU A 745 -24.79 7.61 -24.03
N ALA A 746 -23.79 7.42 -24.90
CA ALA A 746 -24.01 7.19 -26.32
C ALA A 746 -24.57 5.79 -26.61
N ALA A 747 -24.55 4.88 -25.62
CA ALA A 747 -25.12 3.55 -25.70
C ALA A 747 -26.56 3.52 -25.16
N ASN A 748 -27.33 2.53 -25.62
CA ASN A 748 -28.66 2.19 -25.07
C ASN A 748 -29.63 3.37 -24.90
N SER A 749 -29.53 4.39 -25.77
CA SER A 749 -30.36 5.60 -25.70
C SER A 749 -30.22 6.37 -24.39
N ASN A 750 -28.98 6.51 -23.90
CA ASN A 750 -28.64 7.18 -22.64
C ASN A 750 -29.34 6.55 -21.42
N SER A 751 -29.48 5.22 -21.40
CA SER A 751 -30.04 4.53 -20.23
C SER A 751 -29.08 4.43 -19.06
N GLY A 752 -27.78 4.72 -19.29
CA GLY A 752 -26.71 4.45 -18.33
C GLY A 752 -26.59 2.97 -17.96
N CYS A 753 -25.65 2.64 -17.09
CA CYS A 753 -25.60 1.35 -16.43
C CYS A 753 -26.26 1.47 -15.06
N GLY A 754 -26.84 0.40 -14.53
CA GLY A 754 -27.56 0.52 -13.28
C GLY A 754 -28.35 -0.68 -12.83
N SER A 755 -29.13 -0.46 -11.78
CA SER A 755 -29.95 -1.46 -11.13
C SER A 755 -31.23 -0.83 -10.59
N MET A 756 -32.33 -1.57 -10.67
CA MET A 756 -33.56 -1.21 -9.96
C MET A 756 -33.55 -1.85 -8.58
N ALA A 757 -34.06 -1.13 -7.58
CA ALA A 757 -34.28 -1.68 -6.25
C ALA A 757 -35.13 -2.96 -6.31
N ASN A 758 -34.78 -3.95 -5.49
CA ASN A 758 -35.60 -5.14 -5.34
C ASN A 758 -36.58 -4.93 -4.18
N ASP A 759 -37.82 -4.57 -4.49
CA ASP A 759 -38.83 -4.23 -3.49
C ASP A 759 -39.14 -5.38 -2.50
N THR A 760 -38.86 -6.62 -2.88
CA THR A 760 -39.01 -7.76 -1.94
C THR A 760 -37.91 -7.80 -0.88
N ILE A 761 -36.71 -7.30 -1.19
CA ILE A 761 -35.55 -7.28 -0.28
C ILE A 761 -35.47 -5.94 0.46
N THR A 762 -35.70 -4.85 -0.26
CA THR A 762 -35.66 -3.47 0.24
C THR A 762 -37.00 -2.78 -0.05
N PRO A 763 -38.08 -3.10 0.69
CA PRO A 763 -39.39 -2.48 0.49
C PRO A 763 -39.34 -0.98 0.82
N ASN A 764 -40.33 -0.22 0.33
CA ASN A 764 -40.52 1.19 0.67
C ASN A 764 -39.31 2.07 0.31
N ASN A 765 -38.61 1.74 -0.79
CA ASN A 765 -37.38 2.40 -1.19
C ASN A 765 -37.63 3.67 -2.04
N TYR A 766 -38.82 3.90 -2.57
CA TYR A 766 -39.07 5.06 -3.43
C TYR A 766 -40.51 5.57 -3.34
N GLY A 767 -40.68 6.84 -3.70
CA GLY A 767 -41.97 7.48 -3.93
C GLY A 767 -42.90 7.42 -2.72
N GLN A 768 -44.17 7.10 -2.96
CA GLN A 768 -45.18 7.07 -1.91
C GLN A 768 -44.82 6.07 -0.79
N GLY A 769 -44.30 4.89 -1.13
CA GLY A 769 -43.95 3.87 -0.13
C GLY A 769 -42.86 4.34 0.83
N LEU A 770 -41.85 5.07 0.34
CA LEU A 770 -40.82 5.68 1.17
C LEU A 770 -41.41 6.73 2.12
N SER A 771 -42.24 7.64 1.58
CA SER A 771 -42.89 8.71 2.35
C SER A 771 -43.87 8.19 3.40
N ASP A 772 -44.65 7.16 3.09
CA ASP A 772 -45.59 6.52 4.02
C ASP A 772 -44.86 5.76 5.16
N ASN A 773 -43.54 5.54 5.03
CA ASN A 773 -42.67 4.87 5.99
C ASN A 773 -41.81 5.86 6.82
N ASP A 774 -42.15 7.15 6.85
CA ASP A 774 -41.32 8.20 7.47
C ASP A 774 -39.88 8.24 6.90
N GLY A 775 -39.76 7.85 5.63
CA GLY A 775 -38.53 7.86 4.85
C GLY A 775 -37.48 6.82 5.30
N GLY A 776 -36.22 7.24 5.23
CA GLY A 776 -35.07 6.40 5.52
C GLY A 776 -33.75 7.07 5.14
N VAL A 777 -32.67 6.27 5.12
CA VAL A 777 -31.32 6.75 4.82
C VAL A 777 -30.79 6.09 3.57
N TYR A 778 -30.41 6.92 2.60
CA TYR A 778 -29.63 6.52 1.43
C TYR A 778 -28.14 6.79 1.69
N ILE A 779 -27.31 5.78 1.44
CA ILE A 779 -25.85 5.91 1.59
C ILE A 779 -25.18 5.53 0.28
N THR A 780 -24.35 6.44 -0.25
CA THR A 780 -23.53 6.18 -1.43
C THR A 780 -22.06 6.22 -1.05
N GLU A 781 -21.36 5.11 -1.21
CA GLU A 781 -19.90 5.05 -1.10
C GLU A 781 -19.30 5.14 -2.50
N TRP A 782 -18.56 6.21 -2.75
CA TRP A 782 -17.82 6.42 -3.98
C TRP A 782 -16.32 6.38 -3.68
N THR A 783 -15.65 5.37 -4.24
CA THR A 783 -14.20 5.18 -4.19
C THR A 783 -13.64 5.09 -5.61
N SER A 784 -12.31 5.06 -5.74
CA SER A 784 -11.65 4.78 -7.02
C SER A 784 -11.93 3.39 -7.60
N ALA A 785 -12.37 2.44 -6.78
CA ALA A 785 -12.59 1.06 -7.21
C ALA A 785 -14.05 0.77 -7.55
N TYR A 786 -14.99 1.48 -6.95
CA TYR A 786 -16.41 1.23 -7.11
C TYR A 786 -17.27 2.42 -6.64
N VAL A 787 -18.50 2.45 -7.12
CA VAL A 787 -19.60 3.18 -6.49
C VAL A 787 -20.61 2.15 -5.95
N ARG A 788 -21.05 2.32 -4.71
CA ARG A 788 -22.05 1.44 -4.08
C ARG A 788 -23.13 2.27 -3.41
N VAL A 789 -24.38 1.83 -3.55
CA VAL A 789 -25.54 2.51 -2.96
C VAL A 789 -26.30 1.55 -2.06
N TRP A 790 -26.64 1.99 -0.85
CA TRP A 790 -27.51 1.30 0.11
C TRP A 790 -28.72 2.15 0.43
N PHE A 791 -29.81 1.48 0.78
CA PHE A 791 -30.99 2.09 1.39
C PHE A 791 -31.31 1.36 2.69
N PHE A 792 -31.46 2.13 3.76
CA PHE A 792 -31.90 1.64 5.06
C PHE A 792 -33.26 2.28 5.39
N PRO A 793 -34.34 1.49 5.55
CA PRO A 793 -35.61 2.03 6.01
C PRO A 793 -35.45 2.59 7.43
N ARG A 794 -36.30 3.56 7.80
CA ARG A 794 -36.21 4.33 9.06
C ARG A 794 -35.86 3.52 10.31
N ASP A 795 -36.46 2.34 10.48
CA ASP A 795 -36.28 1.48 11.65
C ASP A 795 -35.03 0.56 11.62
N ASN A 796 -34.28 0.54 10.52
CA ASN A 796 -33.11 -0.34 10.32
C ASN A 796 -31.84 0.43 9.91
N ILE A 797 -31.73 1.70 10.30
CA ILE A 797 -30.50 2.48 10.07
C ILE A 797 -29.39 1.93 10.98
N PRO A 798 -28.20 1.59 10.46
CA PRO A 798 -27.08 1.13 11.29
C PRO A 798 -26.71 2.15 12.36
N SER A 799 -26.39 1.69 13.58
CA SER A 799 -26.09 2.58 14.71
C SER A 799 -24.88 3.46 14.44
N SER A 800 -23.88 2.95 13.71
CA SER A 800 -22.70 3.72 13.32
C SER A 800 -23.07 5.00 12.53
N VAL A 801 -24.12 4.94 11.71
CA VAL A 801 -24.63 6.08 10.92
C VAL A 801 -25.34 7.08 11.83
N THR A 802 -26.20 6.61 12.75
CA THR A 802 -26.93 7.49 13.67
C THR A 802 -26.00 8.16 14.69
N ASP A 803 -24.93 7.48 15.08
CA ASP A 803 -23.91 7.99 16.02
C ASP A 803 -22.94 8.97 15.37
N GLY A 804 -23.03 9.16 14.04
CA GLY A 804 -22.19 10.10 13.28
C GLY A 804 -20.78 9.58 12.98
N SER A 805 -20.56 8.27 13.11
CA SER A 805 -19.29 7.58 12.85
C SER A 805 -19.53 6.34 11.97
N PRO A 806 -19.95 6.52 10.71
CA PRO A 806 -20.44 5.44 9.86
C PRO A 806 -19.37 4.37 9.61
N ASP A 807 -19.76 3.10 9.79
CA ASP A 807 -18.93 1.93 9.53
C ASP A 807 -19.55 1.11 8.40
N VAL A 808 -18.92 1.17 7.23
CA VAL A 808 -19.40 0.48 6.01
C VAL A 808 -19.42 -1.05 6.14
N SER A 809 -18.72 -1.62 7.12
CA SER A 809 -18.78 -3.07 7.40
C SER A 809 -20.14 -3.51 7.97
N GLU A 810 -20.92 -2.58 8.54
CA GLU A 810 -22.27 -2.85 9.05
C GLU A 810 -23.33 -2.89 7.93
N PHE A 811 -23.02 -2.40 6.73
CA PHE A 811 -24.03 -2.08 5.71
C PHE A 811 -24.46 -3.31 4.90
N GLY A 812 -23.68 -4.40 4.90
CA GLY A 812 -23.98 -5.60 4.13
C GLY A 812 -23.95 -5.37 2.62
N LEU A 813 -24.73 -6.15 1.86
CA LEU A 813 -24.76 -6.04 0.40
C LEU A 813 -25.48 -4.75 -0.05
N PRO A 814 -24.89 -3.95 -0.96
CA PRO A 814 -25.53 -2.76 -1.50
C PRO A 814 -26.73 -3.10 -2.37
N MET A 815 -27.64 -2.15 -2.54
CA MET A 815 -28.74 -2.28 -3.51
C MET A 815 -28.24 -2.13 -4.95
N ALA A 816 -27.17 -1.36 -5.17
CA ALA A 816 -26.49 -1.27 -6.47
C ALA A 816 -24.97 -1.28 -6.27
N ASN A 817 -24.26 -2.10 -7.05
CA ASN A 817 -22.81 -2.21 -7.04
C ASN A 817 -22.23 -1.92 -8.43
N PHE A 818 -21.61 -0.76 -8.57
CA PHE A 818 -20.94 -0.31 -9.79
C PHE A 818 -19.45 -0.64 -9.68
N GLN A 819 -19.11 -1.87 -10.05
CA GLN A 819 -17.76 -2.40 -10.00
C GLN A 819 -17.59 -3.40 -11.14
N ASP A 820 -16.48 -3.31 -11.90
CA ASP A 820 -15.89 -4.34 -12.79
C ASP A 820 -14.77 -3.67 -13.62
N SER A 821 -14.96 -3.51 -14.94
CA SER A 821 -13.97 -2.96 -15.87
C SER A 821 -14.10 -1.44 -16.09
N CYS A 822 -14.97 -0.77 -15.33
CA CYS A 822 -15.04 0.69 -15.32
C CYS A 822 -13.94 1.27 -14.42
N ASP A 823 -13.04 2.06 -15.00
CA ASP A 823 -12.10 2.88 -14.25
C ASP A 823 -12.83 4.12 -13.71
N ILE A 824 -13.24 4.06 -12.44
CA ILE A 824 -14.07 5.10 -11.81
C ILE A 824 -13.36 6.47 -11.82
N ASP A 825 -12.06 6.53 -11.56
CA ASP A 825 -11.36 7.82 -11.46
C ASP A 825 -11.15 8.49 -12.81
N SER A 826 -11.14 7.72 -13.89
CA SER A 826 -11.10 8.27 -15.25
C SER A 826 -12.42 8.89 -15.70
N HIS A 827 -13.54 8.45 -15.12
CA HIS A 827 -14.89 8.84 -15.55
C HIS A 827 -15.64 9.74 -14.57
N PHE A 828 -15.26 9.76 -13.29
CA PHE A 828 -15.98 10.50 -12.24
C PHE A 828 -15.02 11.45 -11.50
N ALA A 829 -15.32 12.74 -11.47
CA ALA A 829 -14.53 13.71 -10.71
C ALA A 829 -15.31 15.00 -10.41
N ASN A 830 -15.05 15.59 -9.24
CA ASN A 830 -15.54 16.91 -8.81
C ASN A 830 -17.08 17.06 -8.89
N HIS A 831 -17.81 16.08 -8.38
CA HIS A 831 -19.27 16.09 -8.41
C HIS A 831 -19.88 17.09 -7.44
N SER A 832 -20.85 17.86 -7.89
CA SER A 832 -21.79 18.56 -7.02
C SER A 832 -22.97 17.65 -6.69
N ILE A 833 -23.51 17.78 -5.48
CA ILE A 833 -24.79 17.20 -5.06
C ILE A 833 -25.92 18.00 -5.72
N ILE A 834 -26.85 17.29 -6.36
CA ILE A 834 -28.03 17.88 -7.00
C ILE A 834 -29.30 17.31 -6.42
N ILE A 835 -30.24 18.20 -6.09
CA ILE A 835 -31.61 17.87 -5.69
C ILE A 835 -32.56 18.63 -6.60
N ASN A 836 -33.45 17.93 -7.30
CA ASN A 836 -34.51 18.58 -8.07
C ASN A 836 -35.80 17.76 -8.13
N THR A 837 -36.87 18.44 -8.57
CA THR A 837 -38.09 17.80 -9.08
C THR A 837 -38.39 18.39 -10.45
N ASP A 838 -38.09 17.63 -11.50
CA ASP A 838 -38.50 17.95 -12.86
C ASP A 838 -39.92 17.42 -13.15
N PHE A 839 -40.48 17.79 -14.30
CA PHE A 839 -41.77 17.34 -14.78
C PHE A 839 -41.71 16.95 -16.26
N CYS A 840 -42.26 15.79 -16.58
CA CYS A 840 -42.32 15.28 -17.96
C CYS A 840 -40.91 15.11 -18.58
N GLY A 841 -40.53 15.93 -19.56
CA GLY A 841 -39.21 15.86 -20.16
C GLY A 841 -38.90 14.53 -20.87
N ALA A 842 -37.62 14.32 -21.13
CA ALA A 842 -37.10 13.24 -21.94
C ALA A 842 -37.38 11.83 -21.38
N TRP A 843 -37.65 11.70 -20.08
CA TRP A 843 -38.03 10.42 -19.49
C TRP A 843 -39.51 10.36 -19.11
N ALA A 844 -39.94 11.14 -18.11
CA ALA A 844 -41.30 11.07 -17.58
C ALA A 844 -42.34 11.42 -18.67
N GLY A 845 -42.05 12.37 -19.57
CA GLY A 845 -42.97 12.73 -20.65
C GLY A 845 -43.28 11.54 -21.57
N PHE A 846 -42.25 10.83 -22.01
CA PHE A 846 -42.41 9.68 -22.90
C PHE A 846 -42.92 8.42 -22.18
N ALA A 847 -42.64 8.27 -20.88
CA ALA A 847 -43.11 7.15 -20.09
C ALA A 847 -44.56 7.32 -19.58
N TYR A 848 -45.13 8.53 -19.60
CA TYR A 848 -46.40 8.87 -18.95
C TYR A 848 -47.57 7.93 -19.29
N SER A 849 -47.71 7.50 -20.55
CA SER A 849 -48.78 6.59 -20.96
C SER A 849 -48.64 5.16 -20.44
N ASN A 850 -47.47 4.80 -19.90
CA ASN A 850 -47.21 3.49 -19.30
C ASN A 850 -47.69 3.42 -17.84
N PHE A 851 -48.06 4.56 -17.25
CA PHE A 851 -48.56 4.63 -15.87
C PHE A 851 -50.08 4.73 -15.88
N PRO A 852 -50.81 3.62 -15.65
CA PRO A 852 -52.26 3.55 -15.90
C PRO A 852 -53.08 4.47 -14.98
N ASN A 853 -52.52 4.85 -13.83
CA ASN A 853 -53.15 5.75 -12.88
C ASN A 853 -52.94 7.24 -13.24
N CYS A 854 -52.14 7.54 -14.27
CA CYS A 854 -51.89 8.89 -14.72
C CYS A 854 -52.90 9.35 -15.77
N PRO A 855 -53.61 10.49 -15.57
CA PRO A 855 -54.67 10.92 -16.47
C PRO A 855 -54.16 11.27 -17.87
N LEU A 856 -54.73 10.65 -18.91
CA LEU A 856 -54.44 10.97 -20.31
C LEU A 856 -55.41 12.01 -20.86
N THR A 857 -54.89 13.02 -21.56
CA THR A 857 -55.73 13.99 -22.28
C THR A 857 -56.30 13.34 -23.53
N SER A 858 -57.62 13.42 -23.71
CA SER A 858 -58.31 12.84 -24.86
C SER A 858 -57.75 13.40 -26.18
N GLY A 859 -57.16 12.52 -27.00
CA GLY A 859 -56.61 12.87 -28.31
C GLY A 859 -55.15 13.36 -28.29
N ALA A 860 -54.52 13.43 -27.13
CA ALA A 860 -53.11 13.74 -26.96
C ALA A 860 -52.26 12.46 -26.86
N ASN A 861 -50.96 12.55 -27.18
CA ASN A 861 -50.00 11.47 -26.88
C ASN A 861 -49.59 11.51 -25.39
N GLY A 862 -48.76 10.55 -24.94
CA GLY A 862 -48.31 10.48 -23.54
C GLY A 862 -47.57 11.73 -23.07
N TYR A 863 -46.68 12.28 -23.91
CA TYR A 863 -45.90 13.47 -23.60
C TYR A 863 -46.80 14.70 -23.41
N ASP A 864 -47.68 14.98 -24.38
CA ASP A 864 -48.62 16.09 -24.33
C ASP A 864 -49.62 15.93 -23.16
N SER A 865 -50.05 14.70 -22.88
CA SER A 865 -50.89 14.41 -21.71
C SER A 865 -50.18 14.71 -20.40
N CYS A 866 -48.88 14.42 -20.30
CA CYS A 866 -48.06 14.76 -19.14
C CYS A 866 -48.01 16.28 -18.95
N VAL A 867 -47.65 17.01 -20.02
CA VAL A 867 -47.53 18.48 -19.99
C VAL A 867 -48.87 19.13 -19.63
N ASP A 868 -49.97 18.65 -20.21
CA ASP A 868 -51.31 19.13 -19.90
C ASP A 868 -51.70 18.83 -18.44
N PHE A 869 -51.39 17.64 -17.94
CA PHE A 869 -51.68 17.27 -16.55
C PHE A 869 -50.89 18.14 -15.58
N VAL A 870 -49.56 18.21 -15.77
CA VAL A 870 -48.66 19.04 -14.96
C VAL A 870 -49.06 20.50 -15.02
N GLY A 871 -49.41 21.02 -16.19
CA GLY A 871 -49.77 22.43 -16.31
C GLY A 871 -51.09 22.80 -15.65
N ASN A 872 -52.11 21.93 -15.72
CA ASN A 872 -53.48 22.30 -15.36
C ASN A 872 -53.94 21.81 -13.97
N ASN A 873 -53.15 21.00 -13.26
CA ASN A 873 -53.58 20.36 -12.01
C ASN A 873 -52.65 20.66 -10.81
N PRO A 874 -52.45 21.94 -10.41
CA PRO A 874 -51.58 22.32 -9.30
C PRO A 874 -51.83 21.56 -7.99
N GLN A 875 -53.10 21.29 -7.68
CA GLN A 875 -53.51 20.58 -6.46
C GLN A 875 -52.97 19.14 -6.36
N ASN A 876 -52.56 18.54 -7.48
CA ASN A 876 -52.05 17.17 -7.54
C ASN A 876 -50.57 17.06 -7.17
N PHE A 877 -49.88 18.19 -6.95
CA PHE A 877 -48.45 18.24 -6.64
C PHE A 877 -48.17 18.55 -5.16
N THR A 878 -49.17 18.42 -4.29
CA THR A 878 -49.02 18.62 -2.84
C THR A 878 -48.12 17.58 -2.17
N GLN A 879 -47.89 16.44 -2.83
CA GLN A 879 -46.93 15.41 -2.42
C GLN A 879 -45.63 15.47 -3.23
N ALA A 880 -45.44 16.49 -4.07
CA ALA A 880 -44.22 16.67 -4.84
C ALA A 880 -43.23 17.56 -4.06
N TYR A 881 -42.72 17.06 -2.94
CA TYR A 881 -41.72 17.74 -2.13
C TYR A 881 -40.73 16.77 -1.49
N TRP A 882 -39.49 17.24 -1.35
CA TRP A 882 -38.48 16.62 -0.49
C TRP A 882 -38.61 17.17 0.92
N GLU A 883 -38.53 16.31 1.92
CA GLU A 883 -38.28 16.68 3.31
C GLU A 883 -37.01 15.98 3.79
N ILE A 884 -35.95 16.75 3.95
CA ILE A 884 -34.60 16.25 4.23
C ILE A 884 -34.21 16.63 5.66
N ASN A 885 -33.83 15.64 6.46
CA ASN A 885 -33.35 15.84 7.83
C ASN A 885 -31.89 16.31 7.81
N SER A 886 -31.04 15.64 7.03
CA SER A 886 -29.64 16.05 6.81
C SER A 886 -29.04 15.43 5.55
N ILE A 887 -28.01 16.08 5.00
CA ILE A 887 -27.03 15.44 4.13
C ILE A 887 -25.67 15.55 4.79
N ARG A 888 -25.00 14.43 4.99
CA ARG A 888 -23.64 14.39 5.54
C ARG A 888 -22.71 13.74 4.54
N VAL A 889 -21.63 14.42 4.23
CA VAL A 889 -20.55 13.89 3.40
C VAL A 889 -19.39 13.58 4.31
N TYR A 890 -18.98 12.33 4.29
CA TYR A 890 -17.77 11.88 4.95
C TYR A 890 -16.73 11.59 3.88
N GLN A 891 -15.47 11.86 4.19
CA GLN A 891 -14.37 11.35 3.39
C GLN A 891 -13.44 10.59 4.31
N LEU A 892 -12.77 9.59 3.74
CA LEU A 892 -11.61 9.05 4.42
C LEU A 892 -10.58 10.19 4.48
N PRO A 893 -9.84 10.32 5.60
CA PRO A 893 -8.87 11.39 5.76
C PRO A 893 -8.01 11.52 4.51
N VAL A 894 -8.07 12.71 3.89
CA VAL A 894 -7.25 13.02 2.72
C VAL A 894 -5.82 13.16 3.26
N ASN A 895 -5.01 12.11 3.08
CA ASN A 895 -3.58 12.12 3.38
C ASN A 895 -2.78 11.90 2.09
#